data_AF-Q4BWK8-F1
#
_entry.id   AF-Q4BWK8-F1
#
_cell.length_a   1.000
_cell.length_b   1.000
_cell.length_c   1.000
_cell.angle_alpha   90.00
_cell.angle_beta   90.00
_cell.angle_gamma   90.00
#
_symmetry.space_group_name_H-M   'P 1'
#
loop_
_entity.id
_entity.type
_entity.pdbx_description
1 polymer ?
#
loop_
_entity_poly.entity_id
_entity_poly.type
_entity_poly.pdbx_seq_one_letter_code
_entity_poly.pdbx_strand_id
1 'polypeptide(L)'
;MGRLGEGETGRLGEGETGRGGDWETGRLGDWERGRGGDSSGFGTIFRQWCDRSLFEIRWILQGRAFLLLTAFGLITLVMTALGTRSFNYSTPSTDLLIHAANVYFEYILFAIIVLYGAELMWRDRQLRIQDVMDATPISNGVLLFSKLTALFVMISLNLLLAMAVMIPYQALNGYYDFEIPLYFQMLFVEHGPYFYLIAVLSLFTQVITRHKYAGMALAIAIALSKIPLDAFGLYHNLYRFPSTNDIEYSLMNGYGNLLTGHLWYTLYWGIVGAILMAIAYIIWPRGTTNKSWGKAWKQANSAIKGTLFALIALFAGVGSWIGYNTMVANPYQPPGKEETAAEIEKQFNKYENLPMPVVTDTDVKVDLFPEQGYFIAKGAYRLENRTKTPIKQIHLLTFINLNLEEVNYPGAKLKEAHPEWGYYIYSLDRPLMPGESETLEFTTKTKPSKGFRNQVDSDDVYMVYPNDVVGNGTNLHSPFILPFIGYTKMVEHKKAWLRDKLELPPLEERMRSFDDPMGLSQALTVSHLGWGEVDITVSTSSDQQIVTSGTLLKQWQEGDRNYFQYKLTAPDRSKFTLFSGRYGVHKNNDYRVPIEIYYHPQHEENVELMAQQVGKALEFYEKTFGPYPFEQVRVVEFVYYDGMVFSDRGTIGIPEVLVWKNEAQGLGEENIIDWLTYLLAYAWWEDQMIIADVSGSMTIREALSAYASSLYQRSRRTPEMQELAKKQQMRNFFRQLGKLDFQEPALIEVYNELAIARYKGGMVLELIEDLIGKEALFTAIKEFLAAYRYQNPPYATVMDLQAAIISQSPPEYRETIKELFAEVITYQVGLTDAAYESLPDGKFKITLEIEAQKRYTRELGRQEITELDIPLTIALSDEAGNTIYRKKHDISQQKATLELIVDQLPTNATVDPDYVLPSAFVQDNVKRLQEKKPES
;
A
#
# COMPACT_ATOMS: atom_id res chain seq x y z
N MET A 1 -64.70 -6.53 28.79
CA MET A 1 -65.73 -7.22 29.58
C MET A 1 -65.74 -6.63 30.98
N GLY A 2 -66.92 -6.25 31.48
CA GLY A 2 -67.28 -6.32 32.91
C GLY A 2 -66.73 -5.25 33.88
N ARG A 3 -67.62 -4.33 34.28
CA ARG A 3 -67.56 -3.44 35.46
C ARG A 3 -67.53 -4.19 36.79
N LEU A 4 -67.09 -3.48 37.85
CA LEU A 4 -67.74 -3.19 39.16
C LEU A 4 -66.62 -2.85 40.18
N GLY A 5 -66.69 -1.88 41.09
CA GLY A 5 -67.69 -0.89 41.51
C GLY A 5 -67.22 -0.21 42.82
N GLU A 6 -67.70 1.02 43.06
CA GLU A 6 -68.01 1.75 44.33
C GLU A 6 -67.03 1.68 45.54
N GLY A 7 -66.80 2.72 46.35
CA GLY A 7 -67.46 4.02 46.52
C GLY A 7 -66.94 4.75 47.79
N GLU A 8 -67.17 6.06 47.80
CA GLU A 8 -67.41 7.01 48.92
C GLU A 8 -66.43 7.26 50.11
N THR A 9 -65.87 8.48 50.08
CA THR A 9 -65.85 9.60 51.06
C THR A 9 -65.88 9.40 52.59
N GLY A 10 -65.03 10.17 53.30
CA GLY A 10 -65.21 10.52 54.72
C GLY A 10 -64.12 11.47 55.27
N ARG A 11 -64.52 12.46 56.09
CA ARG A 11 -63.81 13.70 56.48
C ARG A 11 -63.24 13.68 57.92
N LEU A 12 -62.25 14.56 58.14
CA LEU A 12 -61.91 15.38 59.35
C LEU A 12 -61.49 14.72 60.68
N GLY A 13 -60.47 15.33 61.30
CA GLY A 13 -60.13 15.22 62.72
C GLY A 13 -58.90 16.07 63.11
N GLU A 14 -59.13 17.16 63.85
CA GLU A 14 -58.15 17.99 64.56
C GLU A 14 -57.58 17.29 65.81
N GLY A 15 -56.48 17.78 66.39
CA GLY A 15 -56.09 17.39 67.77
C GLY A 15 -54.65 17.70 68.21
N GLU A 16 -54.46 18.92 68.73
CA GLU A 16 -53.72 19.30 69.95
C GLU A 16 -52.27 18.85 70.30
N THR A 17 -51.45 19.90 70.47
CA THR A 17 -50.40 20.20 71.47
C THR A 17 -50.01 19.20 72.57
N GLY A 18 -48.68 19.08 72.81
CA GLY A 18 -48.09 18.60 74.07
C GLY A 18 -46.73 19.25 74.35
N ARG A 19 -46.66 20.05 75.43
CA ARG A 19 -45.47 20.72 75.99
C ARG A 19 -44.60 19.76 76.81
N GLY A 20 -43.29 20.01 76.79
CA GLY A 20 -42.47 20.34 77.97
C GLY A 20 -42.12 19.24 78.98
N GLY A 21 -40.83 19.00 79.13
CA GLY A 21 -40.21 18.40 80.31
C GLY A 21 -38.74 18.81 80.38
N ASP A 22 -38.43 19.81 81.21
CA ASP A 22 -37.08 20.14 81.69
C ASP A 22 -36.47 18.93 82.42
N TRP A 23 -35.14 18.81 82.45
CA TRP A 23 -34.34 18.75 83.69
C TRP A 23 -32.84 18.90 83.38
N GLU A 24 -32.29 19.96 83.97
CA GLU A 24 -30.99 20.06 84.64
C GLU A 24 -29.65 20.18 83.89
N THR A 25 -29.05 21.32 84.20
CA THR A 25 -27.68 21.78 84.00
C THR A 25 -26.65 20.92 84.76
N GLY A 26 -25.71 20.35 84.00
CA GLY A 26 -24.36 20.00 84.46
C GLY A 26 -23.33 20.68 83.56
N ARG A 27 -22.48 21.54 84.12
CA ARG A 27 -21.44 22.28 83.40
C ARG A 27 -20.23 21.40 83.04
N LEU A 28 -19.81 21.57 81.79
CA LEU A 28 -18.43 21.70 81.29
C LEU A 28 -17.40 20.63 81.70
N GLY A 29 -17.26 19.63 80.84
CA GLY A 29 -16.01 18.90 80.58
C GLY A 29 -15.68 19.02 79.09
N ASP A 30 -14.48 19.48 78.79
CA ASP A 30 -13.96 19.73 77.45
C ASP A 30 -14.22 18.56 76.46
N TRP A 31 -15.03 18.83 75.43
CA TRP A 31 -14.88 18.19 74.13
C TRP A 31 -14.61 19.29 73.11
N GLU A 32 -13.39 19.22 72.62
CA GLU A 32 -12.71 20.04 71.64
C GLU A 32 -13.63 20.79 70.68
N ARG A 33 -13.46 22.12 70.68
CA ARG A 33 -13.64 22.93 69.47
C ARG A 33 -12.67 22.42 68.40
N GLY A 34 -13.07 21.36 67.71
CA GLY A 34 -12.45 20.89 66.48
C GLY A 34 -12.70 21.89 65.36
N ARG A 35 -11.80 22.86 65.26
CA ARG A 35 -11.43 23.65 64.06
C ARG A 35 -12.40 23.55 62.89
N GLY A 36 -13.31 24.53 62.80
CA GLY A 36 -13.53 25.19 61.53
C GLY A 36 -12.22 25.88 61.13
N GLY A 37 -11.60 25.43 60.05
CA GLY A 37 -10.32 25.96 59.56
C GLY A 37 -9.58 24.93 58.71
N ASP A 38 -9.67 25.11 57.39
CA ASP A 38 -8.72 24.67 56.36
C ASP A 38 -8.23 23.22 56.38
N SER A 39 -9.04 22.31 55.83
CA SER A 39 -8.53 21.03 55.28
C SER A 39 -9.03 20.72 53.86
N SER A 40 -9.47 21.74 53.12
CA SER A 40 -9.59 21.72 51.65
C SER A 40 -8.22 21.91 50.98
N GLY A 41 -7.16 21.37 51.58
CA GLY A 41 -5.84 21.37 50.98
C GLY A 41 -5.83 20.51 49.72
N PHE A 42 -5.02 20.91 48.73
CA PHE A 42 -4.75 20.13 47.52
C PHE A 42 -4.47 18.64 47.83
N GLY A 43 -3.79 18.34 48.95
CA GLY A 43 -3.52 16.98 49.41
C GLY A 43 -4.77 16.14 49.72
N THR A 44 -5.84 16.72 50.25
CA THR A 44 -7.11 16.00 50.51
C THR A 44 -7.83 15.66 49.20
N ILE A 45 -7.90 16.62 48.27
CA ILE A 45 -8.51 16.43 46.94
C ILE A 45 -7.74 15.39 46.14
N PHE A 46 -6.41 15.44 46.19
CA PHE A 46 -5.54 14.48 45.52
C PHE A 46 -5.74 13.06 46.06
N ARG A 47 -5.79 12.87 47.39
CA ARG A 47 -6.09 11.56 47.99
C ARG A 47 -7.47 11.04 47.57
N GLN A 48 -8.49 11.89 47.63
CA GLN A 48 -9.84 11.52 47.17
C GLN A 48 -9.87 11.11 45.69
N TRP A 49 -9.11 11.80 44.83
CA TRP A 49 -8.97 11.44 43.42
C TRP A 49 -8.23 10.11 43.22
N CYS A 50 -7.15 9.86 43.95
CA CYS A 50 -6.43 8.58 43.89
C CYS A 50 -7.33 7.41 44.32
N ASP A 51 -7.97 7.52 45.48
CA ASP A 51 -8.85 6.45 46.01
C ASP A 51 -10.02 6.18 45.06
N ARG A 52 -10.63 7.25 44.53
CA ARG A 52 -11.73 7.10 43.59
C ARG A 52 -11.27 6.52 42.25
N SER A 53 -10.12 6.95 41.74
CA SER A 53 -9.56 6.41 40.50
C SER A 53 -9.24 4.92 40.64
N LEU A 54 -8.62 4.52 41.76
CA LEU A 54 -8.34 3.11 42.06
C LEU A 54 -9.63 2.28 42.13
N PHE A 55 -10.70 2.81 42.72
CA PHE A 55 -12.00 2.16 42.73
C PHE A 55 -12.55 1.95 41.32
N GLU A 56 -12.56 2.99 40.48
CA GLU A 56 -13.05 2.89 39.09
C GLU A 56 -12.18 1.92 38.26
N ILE A 57 -10.85 1.98 38.40
CA ILE A 57 -9.92 1.07 37.72
C ILE A 57 -10.19 -0.39 38.11
N ARG A 58 -10.26 -0.69 39.42
CA ARG A 58 -10.54 -2.05 39.91
C ARG A 58 -11.86 -2.58 39.36
N TRP A 59 -12.88 -1.73 39.29
CA TRP A 59 -14.18 -2.11 38.75
C TRP A 59 -14.11 -2.47 37.26
N ILE A 60 -13.39 -1.69 36.44
CA ILE A 60 -13.17 -2.00 35.03
C ILE A 60 -12.44 -3.35 34.88
N LEU A 61 -11.32 -3.50 35.58
CA LEU A 61 -10.45 -4.68 35.45
C LEU A 61 -11.10 -5.98 35.93
N GLN A 62 -12.03 -5.90 36.89
CA GLN A 62 -12.82 -7.04 37.36
C GLN A 62 -14.07 -7.31 36.50
N GLY A 63 -14.37 -6.44 35.54
CA GLY A 63 -15.53 -6.56 34.67
C GLY A 63 -15.35 -7.70 33.65
N ARG A 64 -16.32 -8.62 33.61
CA ARG A 64 -16.31 -9.74 32.64
C ARG A 64 -16.28 -9.26 31.19
N ALA A 65 -17.01 -8.19 30.87
CA ALA A 65 -17.04 -7.61 29.53
C ALA A 65 -15.66 -7.09 29.10
N PHE A 66 -14.93 -6.40 29.99
CA PHE A 66 -13.56 -5.91 29.74
C PHE A 66 -12.62 -7.07 29.45
N LEU A 67 -12.63 -8.10 30.31
CA LEU A 67 -11.77 -9.27 30.15
C LEU A 67 -12.05 -10.00 28.83
N LEU A 68 -13.32 -10.19 28.47
CA LEU A 68 -13.70 -10.86 27.22
C LEU A 68 -13.33 -10.04 25.99
N LEU A 69 -13.61 -8.73 25.97
CA LEU A 69 -13.28 -7.86 24.84
C LEU A 69 -11.77 -7.68 24.68
N THR A 70 -11.05 -7.53 25.79
CA THR A 70 -9.57 -7.45 25.78
C THR A 70 -8.99 -8.78 25.28
N ALA A 71 -9.45 -9.93 25.80
CA ALA A 71 -8.98 -11.23 25.33
C ALA A 71 -9.27 -11.46 23.84
N PHE A 72 -10.48 -11.12 23.38
CA PHE A 72 -10.83 -11.15 21.96
C PHE A 72 -9.89 -10.27 21.14
N GLY A 73 -9.63 -9.04 21.58
CA GLY A 73 -8.70 -8.14 20.93
C GLY A 73 -7.27 -8.67 20.84
N LEU A 74 -6.74 -9.23 21.93
CA LEU A 74 -5.40 -9.83 21.93
C LEU A 74 -5.32 -11.06 21.02
N ILE A 75 -6.36 -11.88 20.95
CA ILE A 75 -6.43 -13.00 20.00
C ILE A 75 -6.42 -12.48 18.56
N THR A 76 -7.20 -11.43 18.26
CA THR A 76 -7.19 -10.85 16.90
C THR A 76 -5.82 -10.30 16.52
N LEU A 77 -5.07 -9.73 17.48
CA LEU A 77 -3.72 -9.25 17.25
C LEU A 77 -2.75 -10.39 16.88
N VAL A 78 -2.85 -11.54 17.57
CA VAL A 78 -2.07 -12.73 17.19
C VAL A 78 -2.46 -13.22 15.79
N MET A 79 -3.77 -13.23 15.48
CA MET A 79 -4.26 -13.65 14.17
C MET A 79 -3.80 -12.72 13.03
N THR A 80 -3.79 -11.40 13.24
CA THR A 80 -3.31 -10.44 12.24
C THR A 80 -1.80 -10.52 12.05
N ALA A 81 -1.04 -10.73 13.14
CA ALA A 81 0.40 -10.99 13.06
C ALA A 81 0.70 -12.26 12.23
N LEU A 82 -0.02 -13.36 12.49
CA LEU A 82 0.07 -14.59 11.71
C LEU A 82 -0.29 -14.39 10.23
N GLY A 83 -1.32 -13.60 9.95
CA GLY A 83 -1.75 -13.29 8.59
C GLY A 83 -0.72 -12.49 7.80
N THR A 84 -0.11 -11.48 8.43
CA THR A 84 0.89 -10.60 7.80
C THR A 84 2.11 -11.38 7.36
N ARG A 85 2.64 -12.23 8.24
CA ARG A 85 3.75 -13.14 7.93
C ARG A 85 3.41 -14.11 6.80
N SER A 86 2.17 -14.61 6.77
CA SER A 86 1.73 -15.58 5.76
C SER A 86 1.51 -14.97 4.37
N PHE A 87 1.18 -13.67 4.30
CA PHE A 87 0.87 -12.98 3.04
C PHE A 87 2.07 -12.23 2.45
N ASN A 88 2.86 -11.57 3.29
CA ASN A 88 4.04 -10.79 2.87
C ASN A 88 5.35 -11.58 3.00
N TYR A 89 5.32 -12.78 3.61
CA TYR A 89 6.52 -13.56 3.92
C TYR A 89 7.58 -12.78 4.70
N SER A 90 7.12 -11.82 5.50
CA SER A 90 7.96 -10.84 6.20
C SER A 90 8.35 -11.32 7.60
N THR A 91 9.54 -10.93 8.02
CA THR A 91 9.99 -10.97 9.42
C THR A 91 9.04 -10.16 10.30
N PRO A 92 8.84 -10.55 11.58
CA PRO A 92 7.88 -9.90 12.46
C PRO A 92 8.48 -8.63 13.09
N SER A 93 8.98 -7.69 12.29
CA SER A 93 9.56 -6.46 12.81
C SER A 93 8.51 -5.58 13.51
N THR A 94 8.96 -4.74 14.45
CA THR A 94 8.09 -3.94 15.33
C THR A 94 7.10 -3.07 14.54
N ASP A 95 7.58 -2.38 13.51
CA ASP A 95 6.79 -1.56 12.60
C ASP A 95 5.68 -2.38 11.91
N LEU A 96 6.02 -3.49 11.25
CA LEU A 96 5.07 -4.31 10.50
C LEU A 96 3.97 -4.89 11.40
N LEU A 97 4.33 -5.33 12.61
CA LEU A 97 3.36 -5.87 13.57
C LEU A 97 2.36 -4.81 14.04
N ILE A 98 2.80 -3.57 14.26
CA ILE A 98 1.92 -2.48 14.69
C ILE A 98 1.00 -2.03 13.56
N HIS A 99 1.51 -1.87 12.33
CA HIS A 99 0.67 -1.57 11.16
C HIS A 99 -0.38 -2.68 10.91
N ALA A 100 -0.04 -3.94 11.16
CA ALA A 100 -0.98 -5.06 11.06
C ALA A 100 -2.04 -5.10 12.18
N ALA A 101 -1.87 -4.31 13.25
CA ALA A 101 -2.77 -4.30 14.40
C ALA A 101 -3.95 -3.30 14.25
N ASN A 102 -4.14 -2.70 13.07
CA ASN A 102 -5.22 -1.74 12.80
C ASN A 102 -6.61 -2.26 13.21
N VAL A 103 -6.91 -3.55 12.99
CA VAL A 103 -8.21 -4.13 13.38
C VAL A 103 -8.44 -4.03 14.90
N TYR A 104 -7.40 -4.28 15.69
CA TYR A 104 -7.45 -4.19 17.15
C TYR A 104 -7.60 -2.73 17.60
N PHE A 105 -6.78 -1.84 17.04
CA PHE A 105 -6.76 -0.43 17.39
C PHE A 105 -8.03 0.30 16.96
N GLU A 106 -8.41 0.26 15.69
CA GLU A 106 -9.50 1.06 15.13
C GLU A 106 -10.89 0.62 15.60
N TYR A 107 -11.12 -0.69 15.77
CA TYR A 107 -12.47 -1.21 16.04
C TYR A 107 -12.64 -1.69 17.48
N ILE A 108 -11.74 -2.56 17.96
CA ILE A 108 -11.93 -3.24 19.25
C ILE A 108 -11.67 -2.29 20.41
N LEU A 109 -10.52 -1.62 20.42
CA LEU A 109 -10.19 -0.67 21.48
C LEU A 109 -11.15 0.52 21.48
N PHE A 110 -11.55 1.01 20.30
CA PHE A 110 -12.60 2.02 20.15
C PHE A 110 -13.92 1.59 20.81
N ALA A 111 -14.41 0.38 20.52
CA ALA A 111 -15.64 -0.15 21.11
C ALA A 111 -15.55 -0.29 22.64
N ILE A 112 -14.41 -0.74 23.16
CA ILE A 112 -14.14 -0.82 24.61
C ILE A 112 -14.27 0.57 25.25
N ILE A 113 -13.68 1.60 24.66
CA ILE A 113 -13.70 2.97 25.20
C ILE A 113 -15.11 3.56 25.24
N VAL A 114 -15.88 3.42 24.16
CA VAL A 114 -17.25 3.94 24.10
C VAL A 114 -18.15 3.21 25.11
N LEU A 115 -18.03 1.88 25.20
CA LEU A 115 -18.81 1.06 26.14
C LEU A 115 -18.47 1.42 27.59
N TYR A 116 -17.19 1.40 27.96
CA TYR A 116 -16.77 1.65 29.34
C TYR A 116 -16.93 3.10 29.77
N GLY A 117 -16.80 4.07 28.86
CA GLY A 117 -17.15 5.46 29.16
C GLY A 117 -18.63 5.61 29.52
N ALA A 118 -19.53 4.91 28.83
CA ALA A 118 -20.94 4.88 29.16
C ALA A 118 -21.22 4.12 30.47
N GLU A 119 -20.64 2.93 30.66
CA GLU A 119 -20.88 2.14 31.87
C GLU A 119 -20.39 2.85 33.13
N LEU A 120 -19.18 3.43 33.12
CA LEU A 120 -18.66 4.20 34.25
C LEU A 120 -19.59 5.35 34.62
N MET A 121 -20.19 6.02 33.63
CA MET A 121 -21.09 7.16 33.86
C MET A 121 -22.44 6.74 34.44
N TRP A 122 -22.96 5.57 34.06
CA TRP A 122 -24.32 5.15 34.38
C TRP A 122 -24.45 4.07 35.46
N ARG A 123 -23.35 3.40 35.83
CA ARG A 123 -23.32 2.35 36.86
C ARG A 123 -24.03 2.79 38.14
N ASP A 124 -23.68 3.95 38.68
CA ASP A 124 -24.20 4.43 39.97
C ASP A 124 -25.73 4.67 39.90
N ARG A 125 -26.26 5.00 38.71
CA ARG A 125 -27.71 5.14 38.46
C ARG A 125 -28.40 3.79 38.35
N GLN A 126 -27.80 2.85 37.63
CA GLN A 126 -28.32 1.49 37.47
C GLN A 126 -28.39 0.75 38.80
N LEU A 127 -27.40 0.97 39.67
CA LEU A 127 -27.36 0.44 41.04
C LEU A 127 -28.20 1.25 42.04
N ARG A 128 -28.86 2.34 41.61
CA ARG A 128 -29.68 3.24 42.43
C ARG A 128 -28.96 3.84 43.65
N ILE A 129 -27.65 4.10 43.52
CA ILE A 129 -26.82 4.72 44.58
C ILE A 129 -26.41 6.16 44.26
N GLN A 130 -26.88 6.72 43.14
CA GLN A 130 -26.50 8.07 42.71
C GLN A 130 -26.83 9.14 43.77
N ASP A 131 -28.00 9.07 44.40
CA ASP A 131 -28.41 10.08 45.40
C ASP A 131 -27.48 10.07 46.62
N VAL A 132 -26.98 8.89 47.01
CA VAL A 132 -26.00 8.72 48.09
C VAL A 132 -24.66 9.36 47.69
N MET A 133 -24.21 9.11 46.46
CA MET A 133 -22.97 9.67 45.92
C MET A 133 -23.04 11.20 45.80
N ASP A 134 -24.17 11.74 45.34
CA ASP A 134 -24.36 13.18 45.14
C ASP A 134 -24.39 13.95 46.47
N ALA A 135 -24.81 13.30 47.56
CA ALA A 135 -24.83 13.85 48.92
C ALA A 135 -23.46 13.87 49.61
N THR A 136 -22.44 13.20 49.07
CA THR A 136 -21.09 13.20 49.65
C THR A 136 -20.41 14.58 49.52
N PRO A 137 -19.41 14.95 50.34
CA PRO A 137 -18.68 16.22 50.18
C PRO A 137 -17.64 16.20 49.04
N ILE A 138 -17.57 15.13 48.24
CA ILE A 138 -16.60 14.96 47.16
C ILE A 138 -16.85 16.01 46.07
N SER A 139 -15.80 16.60 45.50
CA SER A 139 -15.95 17.58 44.42
C SER A 139 -16.36 16.93 43.09
N ASN A 140 -17.08 17.66 42.22
CA ASN A 140 -17.42 17.17 40.87
C ASN A 140 -16.18 16.85 40.04
N GLY A 141 -15.08 17.57 40.27
CA GLY A 141 -13.81 17.35 39.59
C GLY A 141 -13.23 15.98 39.94
N VAL A 142 -13.23 15.62 41.22
CA VAL A 142 -12.78 14.30 41.66
C VAL A 142 -13.60 13.18 40.99
N LEU A 143 -14.92 13.31 40.92
CA LEU A 143 -15.79 12.30 40.31
C LEU A 143 -15.61 12.15 38.79
N LEU A 144 -15.45 13.28 38.09
CA LEU A 144 -15.27 13.29 36.63
C LEU A 144 -13.87 12.82 36.25
N PHE A 145 -12.84 13.41 36.85
CA PHE A 145 -11.45 13.09 36.53
C PHE A 145 -11.05 11.70 37.02
N SER A 146 -11.67 11.13 38.07
CA SER A 146 -11.40 9.73 38.43
C SER A 146 -11.87 8.74 37.36
N LYS A 147 -13.00 9.03 36.69
CA LYS A 147 -13.50 8.21 35.58
C LYS A 147 -12.62 8.37 34.35
N LEU A 148 -12.18 9.59 34.05
CA LEU A 148 -11.21 9.84 32.97
C LEU A 148 -9.89 9.11 33.21
N THR A 149 -9.31 9.21 34.42
CA THR A 149 -8.10 8.48 34.81
C THR A 149 -8.29 6.97 34.63
N ALA A 150 -9.44 6.43 35.02
CA ALA A 150 -9.73 5.02 34.87
C ALA A 150 -9.77 4.58 33.39
N LEU A 151 -10.37 5.38 32.50
CA LEU A 151 -10.33 5.14 31.06
C LEU A 151 -8.91 5.26 30.50
N PHE A 152 -8.13 6.25 30.93
CA PHE A 152 -6.75 6.43 30.46
C PHE A 152 -5.87 5.25 30.89
N VAL A 153 -5.98 4.79 32.14
CA VAL A 153 -5.27 3.60 32.62
C VAL A 153 -5.70 2.36 31.85
N MET A 154 -7.00 2.22 31.58
CA MET A 154 -7.53 1.10 30.77
C MET A 154 -6.96 1.10 29.34
N ILE A 155 -6.89 2.27 28.69
CA ILE A 155 -6.29 2.43 27.35
C ILE A 155 -4.80 2.10 27.41
N SER A 156 -4.05 2.74 28.31
CA SER A 156 -2.61 2.49 28.46
C SER A 156 -2.31 1.03 28.74
N LEU A 157 -3.14 0.35 29.55
CA LEU A 157 -3.00 -1.08 29.81
C LEU A 157 -3.22 -1.90 28.53
N ASN A 158 -4.23 -1.59 27.73
CA ASN A 158 -4.47 -2.28 26.47
C ASN A 158 -3.31 -2.09 25.48
N LEU A 159 -2.76 -0.88 25.36
CA LEU A 159 -1.58 -0.62 24.55
C LEU A 159 -0.35 -1.39 25.05
N LEU A 160 -0.12 -1.43 26.38
CA LEU A 160 0.94 -2.26 26.98
C LEU A 160 0.72 -3.75 26.75
N LEU A 161 -0.53 -4.23 26.81
CA LEU A 161 -0.86 -5.63 26.54
C LEU A 161 -0.62 -5.98 25.07
N ALA A 162 -0.91 -5.07 24.14
CA ALA A 162 -0.59 -5.24 22.73
C ALA A 162 0.93 -5.45 22.53
N MET A 163 1.75 -4.58 23.13
CA MET A 163 3.21 -4.75 23.15
C MET A 163 3.64 -6.08 23.82
N ALA A 164 3.01 -6.45 24.94
CA ALA A 164 3.29 -7.69 25.65
C ALA A 164 2.84 -8.96 24.91
N VAL A 165 2.01 -8.84 23.87
CA VAL A 165 1.67 -9.94 22.96
C VAL A 165 2.62 -9.98 21.76
N MET A 166 2.96 -8.81 21.21
CA MET A 166 3.84 -8.71 20.04
C MET A 166 5.29 -9.13 20.35
N ILE A 167 5.85 -8.75 21.50
CA ILE A 167 7.23 -9.13 21.88
C ILE A 167 7.39 -10.66 22.00
N PRO A 168 6.54 -11.40 22.73
CA PRO A 168 6.61 -12.86 22.72
C PRO A 168 6.37 -13.45 21.34
N TYR A 169 5.48 -12.86 20.52
CA TYR A 169 5.27 -13.31 19.15
C TYR A 169 6.56 -13.20 18.32
N GLN A 170 7.29 -12.08 18.41
CA GLN A 170 8.60 -11.91 17.78
C GLN A 170 9.59 -13.00 18.25
N ALA A 171 9.70 -13.19 19.56
CA ALA A 171 10.61 -14.16 20.16
C ALA A 171 10.30 -15.62 19.75
N LEU A 172 9.01 -15.99 19.68
CA LEU A 172 8.55 -17.31 19.26
C LEU A 172 8.84 -17.60 17.78
N ASN A 173 9.02 -16.53 16.98
CA ASN A 173 9.33 -16.62 15.56
C ASN A 173 10.82 -16.35 15.25
N GLY A 174 11.69 -16.34 16.27
CA GLY A 174 13.13 -16.21 16.10
C GLY A 174 13.63 -14.77 15.87
N TYR A 175 12.76 -13.77 16.01
CA TYR A 175 13.13 -12.35 15.89
C TYR A 175 13.37 -11.76 17.27
N TYR A 176 14.61 -11.31 17.54
CA TYR A 176 15.04 -10.84 18.86
C TYR A 176 15.42 -9.36 18.93
N ASP A 177 15.29 -8.62 17.82
CA ASP A 177 15.57 -7.18 17.80
C ASP A 177 14.36 -6.38 18.29
N PHE A 178 14.18 -6.37 19.61
CA PHE A 178 13.05 -5.70 20.25
C PHE A 178 13.29 -4.19 20.32
N GLU A 179 12.74 -3.46 19.35
CA GLU A 179 12.75 -2.00 19.35
C GLU A 179 11.74 -1.40 20.34
N ILE A 180 11.99 -1.57 21.64
CA ILE A 180 11.11 -1.06 22.71
C ILE A 180 10.83 0.44 22.58
N PRO A 181 11.81 1.31 22.25
CA PRO A 181 11.53 2.73 22.02
C PRO A 181 10.54 2.96 20.88
N LEU A 182 10.64 2.20 19.79
CA LEU A 182 9.73 2.29 18.65
C LEU A 182 8.31 1.84 19.03
N TYR A 183 8.18 0.73 19.78
CA TYR A 183 6.89 0.31 20.35
C TYR A 183 6.24 1.44 21.14
N PHE A 184 6.99 2.10 22.03
CA PHE A 184 6.45 3.21 22.80
C PHE A 184 6.03 4.39 21.92
N GLN A 185 6.84 4.72 20.91
CA GLN A 185 6.56 5.81 20.00
C GLN A 185 5.29 5.54 19.18
N MET A 186 5.19 4.41 18.50
CA MET A 186 4.01 4.07 17.69
C MET A 186 2.74 3.90 18.55
N LEU A 187 2.84 3.21 19.69
CA LEU A 187 1.65 2.95 20.51
C LEU A 187 1.16 4.17 21.28
N PHE A 188 2.05 4.98 21.86
CA PHE A 188 1.65 6.06 22.77
C PHE A 188 1.75 7.46 22.17
N VAL A 189 2.62 7.67 21.18
CA VAL A 189 2.79 8.99 20.54
C VAL A 189 1.95 9.09 19.28
N GLU A 190 1.97 8.06 18.43
CA GLU A 190 1.20 8.03 17.19
C GLU A 190 -0.27 7.64 17.43
N HIS A 191 -0.54 6.43 17.95
CA HIS A 191 -1.93 5.94 18.10
C HIS A 191 -2.61 6.36 19.41
N GLY A 192 -1.85 6.42 20.52
CA GLY A 192 -2.37 6.70 21.86
C GLY A 192 -3.27 7.94 21.95
N PRO A 193 -2.86 9.12 21.41
CA PRO A 193 -3.64 10.35 21.54
C PRO A 193 -5.06 10.24 21.01
N TYR A 194 -5.26 9.54 19.89
CA TYR A 194 -6.59 9.27 19.33
C TYR A 194 -7.51 8.61 20.37
N PHE A 195 -7.05 7.53 21.02
CA PHE A 195 -7.84 6.80 22.01
C PHE A 195 -8.16 7.62 23.26
N TYR A 196 -7.18 8.39 23.76
CA TYR A 196 -7.41 9.26 24.91
C TYR A 196 -8.44 10.36 24.59
N LEU A 197 -8.44 10.89 23.37
CA LEU A 197 -9.43 11.87 22.92
C LEU A 197 -10.82 11.27 22.73
N ILE A 198 -10.92 10.03 22.22
CA ILE A 198 -12.19 9.29 22.17
C ILE A 198 -12.73 9.03 23.59
N ALA A 199 -11.89 8.74 24.58
CA ALA A 199 -12.32 8.60 25.97
C ALA A 199 -12.87 9.92 26.55
N VAL A 200 -12.22 11.05 26.26
CA VAL A 200 -12.71 12.38 26.62
C VAL A 200 -14.07 12.66 25.98
N LEU A 201 -14.19 12.40 24.67
CA LEU A 201 -15.43 12.57 23.93
C LEU A 201 -16.54 11.69 24.52
N SER A 202 -16.26 10.41 24.77
CA SER A 202 -17.19 9.44 25.34
C SER A 202 -17.74 9.93 26.67
N LEU A 203 -16.91 10.43 27.60
CA LEU A 203 -17.40 11.00 28.86
C LEU A 203 -18.22 12.29 28.63
N PHE A 204 -17.74 13.18 27.77
CA PHE A 204 -18.42 14.44 27.47
C PHE A 204 -19.82 14.22 26.91
N THR A 205 -20.00 13.30 25.95
CA THR A 205 -21.31 13.02 25.34
C THR A 205 -22.30 12.40 26.33
N GLN A 206 -21.81 11.66 27.34
CA GLN A 206 -22.66 11.16 28.42
C GLN A 206 -23.16 12.29 29.32
N VAL A 207 -22.32 13.28 29.59
CA VAL A 207 -22.68 14.44 30.41
C VAL A 207 -23.69 15.34 29.69
N ILE A 208 -23.50 15.59 28.39
CA ILE A 208 -24.35 16.51 27.62
C ILE A 208 -25.74 15.91 27.32
N THR A 209 -25.81 14.65 26.89
CA THR A 209 -27.07 14.00 26.49
C THR A 209 -27.91 13.60 27.70
N ARG A 210 -27.27 13.38 28.85
CA ARG A 210 -27.89 12.85 30.07
C ARG A 210 -28.68 11.56 29.79
N HIS A 211 -28.30 10.78 28.78
CA HIS A 211 -28.90 9.49 28.45
C HIS A 211 -27.86 8.51 27.92
N LYS A 212 -27.79 7.28 28.47
CA LYS A 212 -26.74 6.29 28.18
C LYS A 212 -26.56 6.03 26.68
N TYR A 213 -27.62 5.53 26.03
CA TYR A 213 -27.56 5.12 24.63
C TYR A 213 -27.43 6.30 23.67
N ALA A 214 -28.11 7.43 23.92
CA ALA A 214 -27.94 8.65 23.14
C ALA A 214 -26.53 9.23 23.25
N GLY A 215 -25.91 9.18 24.43
CA GLY A 215 -24.52 9.58 24.64
C GLY A 215 -23.54 8.70 23.87
N MET A 216 -23.78 7.38 23.85
CA MET A 216 -22.99 6.44 23.04
C MET A 216 -23.17 6.72 21.54
N ALA A 217 -24.42 6.84 21.08
CA ALA A 217 -24.73 7.13 19.67
C ALA A 217 -24.10 8.46 19.21
N LEU A 218 -24.14 9.49 20.05
CA LEU A 218 -23.51 10.78 19.75
C LEU A 218 -21.98 10.69 19.72
N ALA A 219 -21.35 9.93 20.62
CA ALA A 219 -19.90 9.72 20.58
C ALA A 219 -19.48 9.00 19.29
N ILE A 220 -20.22 7.96 18.90
CA ILE A 220 -19.98 7.22 17.66
C ILE A 220 -20.20 8.13 16.44
N ALA A 221 -21.28 8.91 16.40
CA ALA A 221 -21.57 9.81 15.30
C ALA A 221 -20.48 10.89 15.11
N ILE A 222 -19.93 11.43 16.20
CA ILE A 222 -18.84 12.41 16.14
C ILE A 222 -17.53 11.72 15.73
N ALA A 223 -17.19 10.57 16.31
CA ALA A 223 -15.97 9.84 15.98
C ALA A 223 -15.93 9.38 14.52
N LEU A 224 -17.08 8.98 13.96
CA LEU A 224 -17.23 8.55 12.56
C LEU A 224 -17.58 9.71 11.61
N SER A 225 -17.52 10.95 12.07
CA SER A 225 -17.86 12.12 11.25
C SER A 225 -16.92 12.33 10.05
N LYS A 226 -15.73 11.72 10.04
CA LYS A 226 -14.82 11.67 8.89
C LYS A 226 -15.54 11.24 7.61
N ILE A 227 -16.38 10.19 7.66
CA ILE A 227 -17.05 9.61 6.49
C ILE A 227 -17.96 10.63 5.77
N PRO A 228 -18.97 11.26 6.42
CA PRO A 228 -19.77 12.27 5.75
C PRO A 228 -18.95 13.52 5.40
N LEU A 229 -17.92 13.89 6.17
CA LEU A 229 -17.05 15.02 5.82
C LEU A 229 -16.23 14.76 4.54
N ASP A 230 -15.70 13.54 4.36
CA ASP A 230 -15.06 13.11 3.11
C ASP A 230 -16.04 13.23 1.94
N ALA A 231 -17.30 12.80 2.12
CA ALA A 231 -18.32 12.90 1.09
C ALA A 231 -18.66 14.36 0.69
N PHE A 232 -18.49 15.31 1.61
CA PHE A 232 -18.64 16.75 1.33
C PHE A 232 -17.35 17.42 0.81
N GLY A 233 -16.28 16.66 0.55
CA GLY A 233 -14.99 17.20 0.13
C GLY A 233 -14.26 17.97 1.24
N LEU A 234 -14.69 17.79 2.49
CA LEU A 234 -14.13 18.46 3.64
C LEU A 234 -13.02 17.60 4.26
N TYR A 235 -11.82 17.63 3.69
CA TYR A 235 -10.68 16.78 4.08
C TYR A 235 -9.79 17.26 5.23
N HIS A 236 -9.73 18.57 5.49
CA HIS A 236 -8.78 19.15 6.43
C HIS A 236 -8.97 18.68 7.90
N ASN A 237 -7.87 18.33 8.55
CA ASN A 237 -7.86 17.81 9.93
C ASN A 237 -8.31 18.81 11.01
N LEU A 238 -8.49 20.10 10.71
CA LEU A 238 -8.87 21.12 11.70
C LEU A 238 -10.30 20.98 12.23
N TYR A 239 -11.20 20.35 11.47
CA TYR A 239 -12.61 20.18 11.85
C TYR A 239 -13.04 18.71 11.96
N ARG A 240 -12.11 17.76 11.77
CA ARG A 240 -12.34 16.33 11.92
C ARG A 240 -11.88 15.88 13.31
N PHE A 241 -12.80 15.69 14.24
CA PHE A 241 -12.42 15.23 15.58
C PHE A 241 -12.27 13.70 15.63
N PRO A 242 -11.20 13.14 16.23
CA PRO A 242 -9.93 13.75 16.68
C PRO A 242 -8.79 13.44 15.68
N SER A 243 -8.97 13.77 14.40
CA SER A 243 -8.04 13.45 13.32
C SER A 243 -6.74 14.25 13.41
N THR A 244 -5.64 13.55 13.23
CA THR A 244 -4.28 14.09 13.08
C THR A 244 -3.80 13.87 11.65
N ASN A 245 -2.60 14.34 11.32
CA ASN A 245 -1.98 13.90 10.07
C ASN A 245 -1.78 12.38 10.11
N ASP A 246 -2.10 11.74 8.99
CA ASP A 246 -1.71 10.37 8.72
C ASP A 246 -0.18 10.36 8.49
N ILE A 247 0.50 9.43 9.15
CA ILE A 247 1.96 9.29 9.12
C ILE A 247 2.31 7.82 8.94
N GLU A 248 3.42 7.55 8.26
CA GLU A 248 3.96 6.20 8.12
C GLU A 248 5.40 6.18 8.65
N TYR A 249 5.76 5.09 9.33
CA TYR A 249 7.11 4.88 9.81
C TYR A 249 7.92 4.11 8.77
N SER A 250 8.93 4.78 8.19
CA SER A 250 9.96 4.11 7.40
C SER A 250 11.07 3.58 8.31
N LEU A 251 11.65 2.44 7.97
CA LEU A 251 12.76 1.88 8.74
C LEU A 251 14.07 2.57 8.43
N MET A 252 14.22 2.99 7.17
CA MET A 252 15.37 3.72 6.70
C MET A 252 15.30 5.21 7.08
N ASN A 253 14.12 5.83 7.09
CA ASN A 253 13.93 7.28 7.28
C ASN A 253 13.21 7.68 8.59
N GLY A 254 12.66 6.72 9.34
CA GLY A 254 11.75 7.00 10.46
C GLY A 254 10.49 7.73 9.99
N TYR A 255 9.90 8.56 10.87
CA TYR A 255 8.77 9.43 10.49
C TYR A 255 9.18 10.65 9.64
N GLY A 256 10.48 10.92 9.49
CA GLY A 256 10.98 12.14 8.85
C GLY A 256 10.25 13.41 9.33
N ASN A 257 9.83 14.24 8.37
CA ASN A 257 9.13 15.50 8.64
C ASN A 257 7.63 15.32 8.95
N LEU A 258 7.07 14.11 8.78
CA LEU A 258 5.63 13.83 8.94
C LEU A 258 5.16 13.99 10.39
N LEU A 259 6.01 13.60 11.35
CA LEU A 259 5.68 13.63 12.79
C LEU A 259 5.37 15.05 13.31
N THR A 260 6.00 16.08 12.73
CA THR A 260 5.83 17.47 13.20
C THR A 260 4.37 17.91 13.07
N GLY A 261 3.74 17.68 11.91
CA GLY A 261 2.34 18.03 11.69
C GLY A 261 1.42 17.22 12.60
N HIS A 262 1.68 15.93 12.73
CA HIS A 262 0.94 15.04 13.63
C HIS A 262 0.91 15.57 15.07
N LEU A 263 2.05 15.96 15.64
CA LEU A 263 2.12 16.47 17.01
C LEU A 263 1.38 17.81 17.19
N TRP A 264 1.39 18.69 16.20
CA TRP A 264 0.62 19.94 16.25
C TRP A 264 -0.90 19.69 16.26
N TYR A 265 -1.38 18.75 15.43
CA TYR A 265 -2.78 18.34 15.46
C TYR A 265 -3.15 17.62 16.77
N THR A 266 -2.26 16.78 17.29
CA THR A 266 -2.43 16.14 18.60
C THR A 266 -2.55 17.18 19.72
N LEU A 267 -1.72 18.22 19.70
CA LEU A 267 -1.83 19.33 20.65
C LEU A 267 -3.15 20.09 20.48
N TYR A 268 -3.53 20.40 19.23
CA TYR A 268 -4.78 21.10 18.91
C TYR A 268 -6.01 20.37 19.45
N TRP A 269 -6.15 19.08 19.16
CA TRP A 269 -7.25 18.28 19.68
C TRP A 269 -7.13 17.98 21.17
N GLY A 270 -5.91 17.89 21.70
CA GLY A 270 -5.65 17.85 23.15
C GLY A 270 -6.25 19.05 23.89
N ILE A 271 -6.09 20.26 23.32
CA ILE A 271 -6.69 21.49 23.86
C ILE A 271 -8.22 21.43 23.76
N VAL A 272 -8.77 20.95 22.64
CA VAL A 272 -10.22 20.73 22.50
C VAL A 272 -10.73 19.75 23.55
N GLY A 273 -10.03 18.64 23.78
CA GLY A 273 -10.34 17.68 24.84
C GLY A 273 -10.38 18.33 26.22
N ALA A 274 -9.41 19.20 26.53
CA ALA A 274 -9.41 19.97 27.78
C ALA A 274 -10.60 20.94 27.88
N ILE A 275 -11.00 21.58 26.78
CA ILE A 275 -12.21 22.43 26.69
C ILE A 275 -13.46 21.58 26.96
N LEU A 276 -13.61 20.42 26.31
CA LEU A 276 -14.73 19.50 26.52
C LEU A 276 -14.83 19.07 27.98
N MET A 277 -13.71 18.74 28.63
CA MET A 277 -13.67 18.37 30.04
C MET A 277 -14.01 19.54 30.97
N ALA A 278 -13.54 20.76 30.68
CA ALA A 278 -13.91 21.96 31.43
C ALA A 278 -15.41 22.26 31.32
N ILE A 279 -15.99 22.11 30.13
CA ILE A 279 -17.44 22.24 29.93
C ILE A 279 -18.17 21.13 30.71
N ALA A 280 -17.78 19.86 30.56
CA ALA A 280 -18.36 18.73 31.29
C ALA A 280 -18.36 18.94 32.80
N TYR A 281 -17.28 19.51 33.35
CA TYR A 281 -17.20 19.87 34.76
C TYR A 281 -18.27 20.91 35.16
N ILE A 282 -18.47 21.96 34.34
CA ILE A 282 -19.45 23.02 34.59
C ILE A 282 -20.88 22.47 34.55
N ILE A 283 -21.18 21.63 33.57
CA ILE A 283 -22.54 21.10 33.33
C ILE A 283 -22.84 19.79 34.06
N TRP A 284 -21.91 19.30 34.90
CA TRP A 284 -22.02 18.03 35.60
C TRP A 284 -23.35 17.91 36.37
N PRO A 285 -24.17 16.89 36.08
CA PRO A 285 -25.49 16.74 36.69
C PRO A 285 -25.34 16.19 38.12
N ARG A 286 -25.35 17.07 39.12
CA ARG A 286 -25.33 16.69 40.53
C ARG A 286 -26.63 17.10 41.24
N GLY A 287 -27.23 16.13 41.94
CA GLY A 287 -28.47 16.27 42.68
C GLY A 287 -29.72 16.17 41.81
N THR A 288 -30.89 16.24 42.45
CA THR A 288 -32.20 16.04 41.82
C THR A 288 -32.69 17.23 40.98
N THR A 289 -32.02 18.38 41.03
CA THR A 289 -32.39 19.55 40.23
C THR A 289 -31.75 19.46 38.84
N ASN A 290 -32.59 19.33 37.81
CA ASN A 290 -32.16 19.33 36.42
C ASN A 290 -31.70 20.76 36.03
N LYS A 291 -30.46 21.14 36.40
CA LYS A 291 -29.94 22.49 36.14
C LYS A 291 -29.87 22.71 34.62
N SER A 292 -30.49 23.80 34.16
CA SER A 292 -30.32 24.29 32.80
C SER A 292 -28.91 24.86 32.61
N TRP A 293 -28.41 24.84 31.36
CA TRP A 293 -27.05 25.26 31.01
C TRP A 293 -26.73 26.68 31.51
N GLY A 294 -27.67 27.61 31.36
CA GLY A 294 -27.50 28.99 31.83
C GLY A 294 -27.35 29.12 33.35
N LYS A 295 -27.98 28.25 34.14
CA LYS A 295 -27.80 28.24 35.60
C LYS A 295 -26.46 27.63 36.00
N ALA A 296 -26.03 26.57 35.32
CA ALA A 296 -24.72 25.96 35.54
C ALA A 296 -23.57 26.95 35.25
N TRP A 297 -23.66 27.70 34.14
CA TRP A 297 -22.68 28.73 33.78
C TRP A 297 -22.61 29.87 34.79
N LYS A 298 -23.76 30.39 35.25
CA LYS A 298 -23.79 31.47 36.25
C LYS A 298 -23.18 31.04 37.58
N GLN A 299 -23.39 29.79 37.99
CA GLN A 299 -22.88 29.21 39.24
C GLN A 299 -21.43 28.73 39.16
N ALA A 300 -20.84 28.63 37.97
CA ALA A 300 -19.45 28.22 37.81
C ALA A 300 -18.47 29.26 38.38
N ASN A 301 -17.41 28.77 39.02
CA ASN A 301 -16.33 29.58 39.60
C ASN A 301 -15.63 30.41 38.51
N SER A 302 -15.34 31.68 38.81
CA SER A 302 -14.60 32.60 37.92
C SER A 302 -13.24 32.06 37.50
N ALA A 303 -12.55 31.32 38.36
CA ALA A 303 -11.26 30.69 38.00
C ALA A 303 -11.41 29.70 36.83
N ILE A 304 -12.47 28.89 36.83
CA ILE A 304 -12.73 27.87 35.81
C ILE A 304 -13.16 28.52 34.49
N LYS A 305 -13.92 29.62 34.56
CA LYS A 305 -14.24 30.45 33.39
C LYS A 305 -12.98 31.06 32.79
N GLY A 306 -12.05 31.53 33.64
CA GLY A 306 -10.75 32.03 33.24
C GLY A 306 -9.90 30.96 32.54
N THR A 307 -9.81 29.74 33.12
CA THR A 307 -9.14 28.60 32.48
C THR A 307 -9.77 28.25 31.13
N LEU A 308 -11.10 28.19 31.05
CA LEU A 308 -11.80 27.91 29.79
C LEU A 308 -11.52 28.99 28.73
N PHE A 309 -11.52 30.26 29.10
CA PHE A 309 -11.17 31.35 28.19
C PHE A 309 -9.71 31.25 27.72
N ALA A 310 -8.77 30.93 28.62
CA ALA A 310 -7.37 30.72 28.27
C ALA A 310 -7.18 29.53 27.31
N LEU A 311 -7.90 28.42 27.54
CA LEU A 311 -7.87 27.26 26.63
C LEU A 311 -8.45 27.61 25.25
N ILE A 312 -9.53 28.40 25.17
CA ILE A 312 -10.10 28.86 23.89
C ILE A 312 -9.11 29.78 23.16
N ALA A 313 -8.42 30.68 23.88
CA ALA A 313 -7.39 31.54 23.28
C ALA A 313 -6.21 30.71 22.75
N LEU A 314 -5.76 29.69 23.51
CA LEU A 314 -4.70 28.78 23.08
C LEU A 314 -5.14 27.94 21.88
N PHE A 315 -6.37 27.43 21.88
CA PHE A 315 -6.97 26.71 20.75
C PHE A 315 -6.96 27.57 19.48
N ALA A 316 -7.37 28.83 19.57
CA ALA A 316 -7.34 29.76 18.45
C ALA A 316 -5.91 30.03 17.96
N GLY A 317 -4.94 30.18 18.88
CA GLY A 317 -3.54 30.37 18.54
C GLY A 317 -2.92 29.17 17.81
N VAL A 318 -3.11 27.96 18.35
CA VAL A 318 -2.62 26.72 17.74
C VAL A 318 -3.34 26.44 16.41
N GLY A 319 -4.66 26.62 16.36
CA GLY A 319 -5.44 26.46 15.13
C GLY A 319 -5.01 27.46 14.04
N SER A 320 -4.69 28.70 14.40
CA SER A 320 -4.16 29.71 13.47
C SER A 320 -2.77 29.35 12.97
N TRP A 321 -1.92 28.77 13.82
CA TRP A 321 -0.60 28.29 13.43
C TRP A 321 -0.69 27.11 12.46
N ILE A 322 -1.57 26.14 12.74
CA ILE A 322 -1.85 25.03 11.82
C ILE A 322 -2.36 25.59 10.49
N GLY A 323 -3.39 26.45 10.51
CA GLY A 323 -3.95 27.07 9.31
C GLY A 323 -2.92 27.86 8.50
N TYR A 324 -1.99 28.56 9.15
CA TYR A 324 -0.87 29.21 8.44
C TYR A 324 0.01 28.18 7.71
N ASN A 325 0.39 27.09 8.38
CA ASN A 325 1.24 26.06 7.79
C ASN A 325 0.55 25.30 6.65
N THR A 326 -0.74 24.98 6.80
CA THR A 326 -1.49 24.11 5.86
C THR A 326 -2.32 24.85 4.84
N MET A 327 -2.55 26.17 4.97
CA MET A 327 -3.34 26.95 4.00
C MET A 327 -2.52 28.06 3.34
N VAL A 328 -1.44 28.54 3.97
CA VAL A 328 -0.62 29.64 3.45
C VAL A 328 0.78 29.18 3.04
N ALA A 329 1.51 28.51 3.95
CA ALA A 329 2.88 28.08 3.70
C ALA A 329 2.95 26.86 2.78
N ASN A 330 2.07 25.89 3.02
CA ASN A 330 1.83 24.74 2.14
C ASN A 330 0.35 24.72 1.82
N PRO A 331 -0.12 25.57 0.88
CA PRO A 331 -1.54 25.64 0.56
C PRO A 331 -2.08 24.25 0.27
N TYR A 332 -3.02 23.81 1.09
CA TYR A 332 -3.83 22.63 0.84
C TYR A 332 -4.55 22.87 -0.50
N GLN A 333 -4.07 22.19 -1.55
CA GLN A 333 -4.52 22.39 -2.92
C GLN A 333 -5.64 21.40 -3.25
N PRO A 334 -6.84 21.88 -3.62
CA PRO A 334 -7.65 21.25 -4.65
C PRO A 334 -7.19 21.76 -6.03
N PRO A 335 -7.15 20.90 -7.06
CA PRO A 335 -7.66 19.54 -7.09
C PRO A 335 -6.65 18.50 -6.59
N GLY A 336 -7.14 17.35 -6.09
CA GLY A 336 -6.29 16.20 -5.71
C GLY A 336 -5.43 15.67 -6.86
N LYS A 337 -4.56 14.71 -6.61
CA LYS A 337 -3.72 14.06 -7.64
C LYS A 337 -4.54 13.61 -8.86
N GLU A 338 -5.67 12.95 -8.63
CA GLU A 338 -6.47 12.33 -9.68
C GLU A 338 -7.27 13.37 -10.46
N GLU A 339 -7.76 14.42 -9.78
CA GLU A 339 -8.41 15.55 -10.44
C GLU A 339 -7.41 16.38 -11.26
N THR A 340 -6.17 16.55 -10.76
CA THR A 340 -5.09 17.21 -11.51
C THR A 340 -4.74 16.42 -12.77
N ALA A 341 -4.62 15.08 -12.66
CA ALA A 341 -4.39 14.20 -13.80
C ALA A 341 -5.54 14.29 -14.84
N ALA A 342 -6.78 14.34 -14.38
CA ALA A 342 -7.95 14.53 -15.24
C ALA A 342 -7.94 15.87 -15.97
N GLU A 343 -7.57 16.95 -15.29
CA GLU A 343 -7.51 18.28 -15.90
C GLU A 343 -6.39 18.38 -16.93
N ILE A 344 -5.22 17.79 -16.65
CA ILE A 344 -4.13 17.66 -17.61
C ILE A 344 -4.63 16.92 -18.87
N GLU A 345 -5.33 15.81 -18.70
CA GLU A 345 -5.89 15.05 -19.82
C GLU A 345 -6.90 15.88 -20.62
N LYS A 346 -7.91 16.48 -19.97
CA LYS A 346 -8.95 17.27 -20.63
C LYS A 346 -8.40 18.46 -21.42
N GLN A 347 -7.38 19.14 -20.90
CA GLN A 347 -6.85 20.34 -21.54
C GLN A 347 -5.81 20.07 -22.62
N PHE A 348 -4.95 19.07 -22.40
CA PHE A 348 -3.71 18.91 -23.17
C PHE A 348 -3.65 17.65 -24.03
N ASN A 349 -4.59 16.70 -23.91
CA ASN A 349 -4.60 15.50 -24.77
C ASN A 349 -4.67 15.82 -26.28
N LYS A 350 -5.23 16.97 -26.67
CA LYS A 350 -5.24 17.47 -28.06
C LYS A 350 -3.84 17.61 -28.67
N TYR A 351 -2.79 17.67 -27.84
CA TYR A 351 -1.41 17.78 -28.25
C TYR A 351 -0.66 16.44 -28.35
N GLU A 352 -1.31 15.32 -27.99
CA GLU A 352 -0.72 13.97 -27.99
C GLU A 352 -0.10 13.57 -29.34
N ASN A 353 -0.70 14.01 -30.45
CA ASN A 353 -0.27 13.67 -31.81
C ASN A 353 0.60 14.75 -32.47
N LEU A 354 1.05 15.75 -31.72
CA LEU A 354 1.96 16.76 -32.27
C LEU A 354 3.34 16.15 -32.54
N PRO A 355 3.97 16.43 -33.70
CA PRO A 355 5.35 16.08 -33.95
C PRO A 355 6.27 16.75 -32.91
N MET A 356 7.01 15.94 -32.16
CA MET A 356 7.94 16.39 -31.12
C MET A 356 9.33 15.78 -31.39
N PRO A 357 10.42 16.47 -31.02
CA PRO A 357 11.75 15.88 -31.12
C PRO A 357 11.94 14.82 -30.03
N VAL A 358 12.86 13.89 -30.27
CA VAL A 358 13.29 12.92 -29.26
C VAL A 358 14.53 13.43 -28.53
N VAL A 359 14.75 12.96 -27.31
CA VAL A 359 15.98 13.23 -26.55
C VAL A 359 17.00 12.17 -26.91
N THR A 360 18.16 12.58 -27.43
CA THR A 360 19.29 11.68 -27.71
C THR A 360 20.30 11.70 -26.60
N ASP A 361 20.60 12.87 -26.03
CA ASP A 361 21.62 13.00 -24.99
C ASP A 361 21.11 13.84 -23.83
N THR A 362 21.53 13.48 -22.61
CA THR A 362 21.17 14.18 -21.38
C THR A 362 22.42 14.48 -20.55
N ASP A 363 22.73 15.75 -20.33
CA ASP A 363 23.71 16.19 -19.32
C ASP A 363 22.92 16.81 -18.17
N VAL A 364 23.08 16.30 -16.94
CA VAL A 364 22.31 16.79 -15.79
C VAL A 364 23.14 16.86 -14.52
N LYS A 365 22.97 17.98 -13.82
CA LYS A 365 23.52 18.23 -12.48
C LYS A 365 22.39 18.32 -11.48
N VAL A 366 22.39 17.42 -10.49
CA VAL A 366 21.34 17.35 -9.46
C VAL A 366 21.93 17.60 -8.09
N ASP A 367 21.52 18.68 -7.43
CA ASP A 367 21.88 19.00 -6.06
C ASP A 367 20.74 18.57 -5.12
N LEU A 368 20.97 17.51 -4.34
CA LEU A 368 20.02 16.98 -3.35
C LEU A 368 20.24 17.61 -1.97
N PHE A 369 19.15 17.94 -1.29
CA PHE A 369 19.16 18.51 0.05
C PHE A 369 18.30 17.66 1.00
N PRO A 370 18.77 16.46 1.42
CA PRO A 370 18.03 15.52 2.27
C PRO A 370 17.44 16.12 3.54
N GLU A 371 18.21 16.94 4.27
CA GLU A 371 17.77 17.52 5.55
C GLU A 371 16.69 18.60 5.36
N GLN A 372 16.64 19.23 4.18
CA GLN A 372 15.65 20.26 3.85
C GLN A 372 14.51 19.74 2.94
N GLY A 373 14.62 18.51 2.45
CA GLY A 373 13.60 17.82 1.66
C GLY A 373 13.34 18.44 0.28
N TYR A 374 14.37 18.89 -0.44
CA TYR A 374 14.22 19.38 -1.82
C TYR A 374 15.43 19.06 -2.69
N PHE A 375 15.31 19.27 -4.00
CA PHE A 375 16.43 19.22 -4.94
C PHE A 375 16.38 20.34 -5.97
N ILE A 376 17.52 20.57 -6.63
CA ILE A 376 17.63 21.41 -7.82
C ILE A 376 18.32 20.58 -8.91
N ALA A 377 17.71 20.48 -10.08
CA ALA A 377 18.29 19.82 -11.24
C ALA A 377 18.50 20.83 -12.37
N LYS A 378 19.73 20.94 -12.86
CA LYS A 378 20.11 21.74 -14.03
C LYS A 378 20.51 20.78 -15.13
N GLY A 379 19.75 20.74 -16.21
CA GLY A 379 19.94 19.78 -17.29
C GLY A 379 20.05 20.43 -18.65
N ALA A 380 20.59 19.67 -19.60
CA ALA A 380 20.61 19.97 -21.01
C ALA A 380 20.25 18.71 -21.80
N TYR A 381 19.25 18.83 -22.67
CA TYR A 381 18.89 17.79 -23.64
C TYR A 381 19.45 18.13 -25.01
N ARG A 382 19.99 17.12 -25.70
CA ARG A 382 20.14 17.17 -27.15
C ARG A 382 18.86 16.64 -27.78
N LEU A 383 18.13 17.54 -28.45
CA LEU A 383 16.87 17.24 -29.12
C LEU A 383 17.13 16.95 -30.60
N GLU A 384 16.60 15.84 -31.11
CA GLU A 384 16.69 15.47 -32.54
C GLU A 384 15.29 15.41 -33.16
N ASN A 385 15.06 16.13 -34.26
CA ASN A 385 13.83 15.99 -35.02
C ASN A 385 13.88 14.77 -35.94
N ARG A 386 13.40 13.62 -35.44
CA ARG A 386 13.24 12.39 -36.23
C ARG A 386 11.94 12.34 -37.05
N THR A 387 11.14 13.39 -37.01
CA THR A 387 9.88 13.47 -37.74
C THR A 387 10.14 13.91 -39.19
N LYS A 388 9.13 13.73 -40.06
CA LYS A 388 9.21 14.15 -41.47
C LYS A 388 8.83 15.62 -41.69
N THR A 389 8.49 16.35 -40.64
CA THR A 389 7.98 17.72 -40.71
C THR A 389 8.82 18.69 -39.87
N PRO A 390 8.93 19.97 -40.27
CA PRO A 390 9.57 20.97 -39.42
C PRO A 390 8.78 21.22 -38.13
N ILE A 391 9.47 21.21 -36.99
CA ILE A 391 8.87 21.45 -35.67
C ILE A 391 8.95 22.95 -35.38
N LYS A 392 7.79 23.59 -35.18
CA LYS A 392 7.68 25.04 -34.96
C LYS A 392 7.47 25.42 -33.49
N GLN A 393 7.12 24.45 -32.65
CA GLN A 393 6.84 24.64 -31.24
C GLN A 393 7.41 23.46 -30.47
N ILE A 394 7.93 23.71 -29.28
CA ILE A 394 8.33 22.69 -28.32
C ILE A 394 7.38 22.79 -27.14
N HIS A 395 6.72 21.68 -26.82
CA HIS A 395 5.90 21.59 -25.63
C HIS A 395 6.71 20.88 -24.55
N LEU A 396 6.66 21.40 -23.33
CA LEU A 396 7.27 20.80 -22.16
C LEU A 396 6.19 20.47 -21.14
N LEU A 397 6.26 19.28 -20.57
CA LEU A 397 5.41 18.85 -19.47
C LEU A 397 6.30 18.48 -18.28
N THR A 398 5.91 18.85 -17.07
CA THR A 398 6.59 18.45 -15.83
C THR A 398 5.66 17.63 -14.96
N PHE A 399 6.23 16.78 -14.11
CA PHE A 399 5.43 16.10 -13.10
C PHE A 399 4.85 17.11 -12.09
N ILE A 400 3.77 16.74 -11.40
CA ILE A 400 3.17 17.59 -10.37
C ILE A 400 4.20 17.93 -9.28
N ASN A 401 4.07 19.10 -8.65
CA ASN A 401 5.00 19.63 -7.64
C ASN A 401 6.43 19.91 -8.15
N LEU A 402 6.71 19.77 -9.46
CA LEU A 402 7.99 20.14 -10.07
C LEU A 402 7.90 21.53 -10.72
N ASN A 403 8.74 22.48 -10.30
CA ASN A 403 8.79 23.80 -10.93
C ASN A 403 9.84 23.81 -12.04
N LEU A 404 9.48 24.30 -13.22
CA LEU A 404 10.38 24.61 -14.32
C LEU A 404 10.70 26.11 -14.29
N GLU A 405 11.93 26.48 -13.93
CA GLU A 405 12.30 27.89 -13.73
C GLU A 405 12.97 28.53 -14.93
N GLU A 406 13.91 27.81 -15.54
CA GLU A 406 14.70 28.29 -16.66
C GLU A 406 14.55 27.30 -17.80
N VAL A 407 14.34 27.82 -19.01
CA VAL A 407 14.35 27.05 -20.26
C VAL A 407 15.08 27.91 -21.28
N ASN A 408 16.17 27.38 -21.83
CA ASN A 408 16.97 28.04 -22.84
C ASN A 408 17.06 27.15 -24.08
N TYR A 409 16.50 27.65 -25.17
CA TYR A 409 16.61 27.06 -26.49
C TYR A 409 16.80 28.20 -27.51
N PRO A 410 17.76 28.11 -28.44
CA PRO A 410 18.04 29.18 -29.38
C PRO A 410 16.80 29.64 -30.18
N GLY A 411 16.38 30.88 -29.97
CA GLY A 411 15.22 31.46 -30.67
C GLY A 411 13.85 30.96 -30.18
N ALA A 412 13.78 30.25 -29.05
CA ALA A 412 12.51 29.90 -28.42
C ALA A 412 11.91 31.10 -27.65
N LYS A 413 10.59 31.27 -27.75
CA LYS A 413 9.81 32.24 -26.99
C LYS A 413 8.64 31.54 -26.31
N LEU A 414 8.53 31.73 -25.00
CA LEU A 414 7.39 31.22 -24.23
C LEU A 414 6.10 31.85 -24.74
N LYS A 415 5.18 31.00 -25.20
CA LYS A 415 3.87 31.38 -25.73
C LYS A 415 2.78 31.24 -24.68
N GLU A 416 2.81 30.13 -23.94
CA GLU A 416 1.79 29.77 -22.96
C GLU A 416 2.42 28.94 -21.83
N ALA A 417 2.01 29.18 -20.60
CA ALA A 417 2.50 28.46 -19.42
C ALA A 417 1.33 28.22 -18.46
N HIS A 418 1.23 26.98 -17.99
CA HIS A 418 0.29 26.51 -16.97
C HIS A 418 1.08 25.80 -15.86
N PRO A 419 1.79 26.54 -14.99
CA PRO A 419 2.66 25.94 -13.98
C PRO A 419 1.93 25.02 -12.99
N GLU A 420 0.63 25.24 -12.76
CA GLU A 420 -0.24 24.42 -11.92
C GLU A 420 -0.38 22.98 -12.44
N TRP A 421 -0.35 22.79 -13.75
CA TRP A 421 -0.42 21.50 -14.44
C TRP A 421 0.93 21.06 -15.02
N GLY A 422 1.96 21.88 -14.82
CA GLY A 422 3.30 21.63 -15.34
C GLY A 422 3.42 21.72 -16.87
N TYR A 423 2.53 22.43 -17.58
CA TYR A 423 2.53 22.45 -19.05
C TYR A 423 3.02 23.79 -19.62
N TYR A 424 3.95 23.75 -20.57
CA TYR A 424 4.57 24.94 -21.16
C TYR A 424 4.69 24.79 -22.68
N ILE A 425 4.42 25.87 -23.42
CA ILE A 425 4.48 25.91 -24.88
C ILE A 425 5.45 26.99 -25.32
N TYR A 426 6.50 26.59 -26.03
CA TYR A 426 7.49 27.47 -26.62
C TYR A 426 7.35 27.50 -28.13
N SER A 427 7.27 28.69 -28.72
CA SER A 427 7.37 28.88 -30.17
C SER A 427 8.81 29.09 -30.61
N LEU A 428 9.19 28.53 -31.75
CA LEU A 428 10.55 28.66 -32.30
C LEU A 428 10.58 29.69 -33.42
N ASP A 429 11.49 30.66 -33.33
CA ASP A 429 11.73 31.64 -34.40
C ASP A 429 12.26 30.94 -35.67
N ARG A 430 13.10 29.92 -35.51
CA ARG A 430 13.54 29.00 -36.57
C ARG A 430 12.98 27.61 -36.26
N PRO A 431 12.17 27.02 -37.15
CA PRO A 431 11.72 25.63 -36.97
C PRO A 431 12.89 24.66 -36.92
N LEU A 432 12.83 23.67 -36.05
CA LEU A 432 13.78 22.55 -36.04
C LEU A 432 13.46 21.64 -37.23
N MET A 433 14.35 21.58 -38.22
CA MET A 433 14.12 20.86 -39.47
C MET A 433 14.29 19.33 -39.27
N PRO A 434 13.67 18.48 -40.12
CA PRO A 434 13.90 17.04 -40.08
C PRO A 434 15.39 16.68 -40.13
N GLY A 435 15.84 15.83 -39.20
CA GLY A 435 17.25 15.43 -39.03
C GLY A 435 18.15 16.47 -38.36
N GLU A 436 17.63 17.65 -38.03
CA GLU A 436 18.38 18.67 -37.28
C GLU A 436 18.33 18.36 -35.78
N SER A 437 19.42 18.72 -35.08
CA SER A 437 19.50 18.59 -33.63
C SER A 437 19.93 19.90 -32.98
N GLU A 438 19.35 20.21 -31.82
CA GLU A 438 19.61 21.44 -31.08
C GLU A 438 19.60 21.17 -29.57
N THR A 439 20.21 22.05 -28.77
CA THR A 439 20.27 21.88 -27.31
C THR A 439 19.15 22.67 -26.61
N LEU A 440 18.47 22.01 -25.67
CA LEU A 440 17.51 22.60 -24.74
C LEU A 440 18.09 22.52 -23.33
N GLU A 441 18.45 23.65 -22.73
CA GLU A 441 18.85 23.71 -21.32
C GLU A 441 17.63 24.01 -20.44
N PHE A 442 17.60 23.46 -19.24
CA PHE A 442 16.51 23.68 -18.30
C PHE A 442 16.98 23.62 -16.84
N THR A 443 16.20 24.26 -15.96
CA THR A 443 16.33 24.12 -14.51
C THR A 443 14.98 23.68 -13.92
N THR A 444 14.95 22.51 -13.30
CA THR A 444 13.81 22.02 -12.52
C THR A 444 14.14 22.00 -11.03
N LYS A 445 13.16 22.26 -10.17
CA LYS A 445 13.34 22.15 -8.72
C LYS A 445 12.04 21.91 -7.96
N THR A 446 12.16 21.24 -6.82
CA THR A 446 11.12 21.21 -5.79
C THR A 446 11.34 22.35 -4.79
N LYS A 447 10.28 22.69 -4.03
CA LYS A 447 10.37 23.72 -3.00
C LYS A 447 10.71 23.08 -1.65
N PRO A 448 11.58 23.70 -0.83
CA PRO A 448 11.80 23.26 0.54
C PRO A 448 10.47 23.23 1.29
N SER A 449 10.20 22.17 2.05
CA SER A 449 9.03 22.12 2.91
C SER A 449 9.19 23.14 4.04
N LYS A 450 8.27 24.11 4.13
CA LYS A 450 8.24 25.07 5.24
C LYS A 450 7.18 24.62 6.23
N GLY A 451 7.58 24.18 7.41
CA GLY A 451 6.64 23.68 8.41
C GLY A 451 6.08 22.31 8.04
N PHE A 452 4.74 22.15 8.01
CA PHE A 452 4.09 20.87 7.74
C PHE A 452 2.84 21.03 6.88
N ARG A 453 2.51 19.97 6.13
CA ARG A 453 1.32 19.88 5.26
C ARG A 453 0.13 19.30 6.03
N ASN A 454 -1.09 19.48 5.52
CA ASN A 454 -2.22 18.64 5.92
C ASN A 454 -2.10 17.32 5.14
N GLN A 455 -2.11 16.18 5.83
CA GLN A 455 -1.97 14.85 5.23
C GLN A 455 -3.11 13.96 5.71
N VAL A 456 -3.89 13.46 4.76
CA VAL A 456 -5.02 12.57 5.03
C VAL A 456 -5.12 11.55 3.90
N ASP A 457 -5.19 10.26 4.21
CA ASP A 457 -5.24 9.19 3.19
C ASP A 457 -6.42 9.32 2.21
N SER A 458 -7.49 10.00 2.61
CA SER A 458 -8.70 10.20 1.81
C SER A 458 -8.70 11.48 0.98
N ASP A 459 -7.65 12.32 1.06
CA ASP A 459 -7.59 13.63 0.40
C ASP A 459 -6.97 13.63 -0.99
N ASP A 460 -6.60 12.46 -1.49
CA ASP A 460 -6.02 12.25 -2.82
C ASP A 460 -4.71 13.03 -3.05
N VAL A 461 -4.00 13.39 -1.97
CA VAL A 461 -2.65 13.96 -2.01
C VAL A 461 -1.65 12.87 -1.65
N TYR A 462 -0.52 12.83 -2.36
CA TYR A 462 0.58 11.95 -1.97
C TYR A 462 1.11 12.33 -0.59
N MET A 463 1.18 11.35 0.32
CA MET A 463 1.86 11.54 1.62
C MET A 463 3.33 11.95 1.40
N VAL A 464 3.99 11.28 0.45
CA VAL A 464 5.32 11.63 -0.09
C VAL A 464 5.24 11.52 -1.61
N TYR A 465 5.58 12.59 -2.32
CA TYR A 465 5.53 12.60 -3.79
C TYR A 465 6.67 11.76 -4.38
N PRO A 466 6.50 11.18 -5.60
CA PRO A 466 7.57 10.50 -6.33
C PRO A 466 8.81 11.36 -6.64
N ASN A 467 8.72 12.67 -6.45
CA ASN A 467 9.81 13.64 -6.59
C ASN A 467 10.16 14.36 -5.29
N ASP A 468 9.69 13.89 -4.13
CA ASP A 468 10.10 14.41 -2.83
C ASP A 468 11.46 13.82 -2.43
N VAL A 469 12.26 14.64 -1.73
CA VAL A 469 13.52 14.23 -1.14
C VAL A 469 13.29 13.96 0.35
N VAL A 470 13.77 12.83 0.83
CA VAL A 470 13.69 12.44 2.25
C VAL A 470 15.06 12.36 2.90
N GLY A 471 15.07 12.35 4.23
CA GLY A 471 16.28 12.44 5.05
C GLY A 471 17.23 11.26 4.86
N ASN A 472 16.74 10.07 4.54
CA ASN A 472 17.55 8.90 4.19
C ASN A 472 16.76 7.97 3.25
N GLY A 473 17.38 7.47 2.19
CA GLY A 473 16.73 6.53 1.25
C GLY A 473 15.84 7.20 0.20
N THR A 474 16.25 8.39 -0.26
CA THR A 474 15.61 9.08 -1.37
C THR A 474 15.76 8.26 -2.65
N ASN A 475 14.67 8.13 -3.43
CA ASN A 475 14.71 7.67 -4.81
C ASN A 475 14.13 8.79 -5.70
N LEU A 476 14.77 9.10 -6.82
CA LEU A 476 14.26 10.07 -7.79
C LEU A 476 14.39 9.52 -9.19
N HIS A 477 13.24 9.21 -9.79
CA HIS A 477 13.15 8.75 -11.17
C HIS A 477 13.21 9.95 -12.14
N SER A 478 14.07 9.89 -13.16
CA SER A 478 14.27 10.99 -14.12
C SER A 478 12.97 11.57 -14.71
N PRO A 479 11.99 10.77 -15.19
CA PRO A 479 10.65 11.24 -15.55
C PRO A 479 9.91 12.09 -14.50
N PHE A 480 10.16 11.90 -13.20
CA PHE A 480 9.50 12.69 -12.15
C PHE A 480 10.25 13.98 -11.78
N ILE A 481 11.52 14.13 -12.22
CA ILE A 481 12.38 15.25 -11.84
C ILE A 481 12.86 16.11 -13.02
N LEU A 482 12.72 15.64 -14.26
CA LEU A 482 13.10 16.36 -15.49
C LEU A 482 11.86 16.64 -16.38
N PRO A 483 11.90 17.63 -17.28
CA PRO A 483 10.77 17.93 -18.16
C PRO A 483 10.63 16.91 -19.30
N PHE A 484 9.40 16.46 -19.55
CA PHE A 484 9.05 15.72 -20.75
C PHE A 484 9.02 16.63 -21.97
N ILE A 485 9.52 16.14 -23.09
CA ILE A 485 9.25 16.75 -24.39
C ILE A 485 7.90 16.24 -24.91
N GLY A 486 6.97 17.14 -25.16
CA GLY A 486 5.63 16.82 -25.63
C GLY A 486 4.67 16.41 -24.51
N TYR A 487 3.47 16.00 -24.92
CA TYR A 487 2.48 15.38 -24.04
C TYR A 487 2.81 13.90 -23.82
N THR A 488 2.61 13.38 -22.61
CA THR A 488 2.72 11.95 -22.31
C THR A 488 1.48 11.44 -21.57
N LYS A 489 1.08 10.20 -21.84
CA LYS A 489 0.03 9.49 -21.11
C LYS A 489 0.42 9.11 -19.68
N MET A 490 1.68 9.29 -19.27
CA MET A 490 2.13 8.99 -17.90
C MET A 490 1.39 9.81 -16.83
N VAL A 491 0.96 11.03 -17.17
CA VAL A 491 0.26 11.93 -16.25
C VAL A 491 -1.27 11.79 -16.28
N GLU A 492 -1.80 10.91 -17.12
CA GLU A 492 -3.24 10.65 -17.21
C GLU A 492 -3.73 9.75 -16.08
N HIS A 493 -5.00 9.93 -15.70
CA HIS A 493 -5.64 9.10 -14.70
C HIS A 493 -5.94 7.69 -15.24
N LYS A 494 -5.72 6.62 -14.46
CA LYS A 494 -5.81 5.24 -14.97
C LYS A 494 -6.97 4.40 -14.45
N LYS A 495 -7.58 4.72 -13.30
CA LYS A 495 -8.60 3.85 -12.68
C LYS A 495 -9.95 4.00 -13.38
N ALA A 496 -10.51 2.89 -13.88
CA ALA A 496 -11.72 2.90 -14.70
C ALA A 496 -12.92 3.62 -14.04
N TRP A 497 -13.28 3.25 -12.81
CA TRP A 497 -14.41 3.86 -12.10
C TRP A 497 -14.25 5.37 -11.83
N LEU A 498 -13.01 5.82 -11.62
CA LEU A 498 -12.72 7.22 -11.33
C LEU A 498 -12.62 8.04 -12.62
N ARG A 499 -12.26 7.44 -13.75
CA ARG A 499 -12.41 8.06 -15.08
C ARG A 499 -13.88 8.42 -15.36
N ASP A 500 -14.82 7.52 -15.09
CA ASP A 500 -16.26 7.79 -15.21
C ASP A 500 -16.70 8.95 -14.29
N LYS A 501 -16.33 8.89 -13.00
CA LYS A 501 -16.61 9.97 -12.03
C LYS A 501 -16.03 11.33 -12.45
N LEU A 502 -14.87 11.34 -13.09
CA LEU A 502 -14.17 12.55 -13.55
C LEU A 502 -14.54 12.95 -14.98
N GLU A 503 -15.53 12.31 -15.61
CA GLU A 503 -15.98 12.59 -16.97
C GLU A 503 -14.83 12.46 -18.01
N LEU A 504 -13.97 11.46 -17.83
CA LEU A 504 -12.92 11.09 -18.77
C LEU A 504 -13.40 9.92 -19.64
N PRO A 505 -12.96 9.83 -20.91
CA PRO A 505 -13.27 8.68 -21.75
C PRO A 505 -12.71 7.38 -21.13
N PRO A 506 -13.26 6.20 -21.38
CA PRO A 506 -12.66 4.93 -20.97
C PRO A 506 -11.19 4.81 -21.39
N LEU A 507 -10.37 4.10 -20.61
CA LEU A 507 -8.93 3.98 -20.90
C LEU A 507 -8.67 3.26 -22.23
N GLU A 508 -9.51 2.28 -22.57
CA GLU A 508 -9.48 1.54 -23.84
C GLU A 508 -9.59 2.49 -25.06
N GLU A 509 -10.38 3.56 -24.97
CA GLU A 509 -10.49 4.56 -26.04
C GLU A 509 -9.24 5.44 -26.17
N ARG A 510 -8.40 5.52 -25.13
CA ARG A 510 -7.12 6.24 -25.15
C ARG A 510 -6.00 5.40 -25.76
N MET A 511 -6.22 4.11 -25.96
CA MET A 511 -5.22 3.20 -26.50
C MET A 511 -5.15 3.31 -28.01
N ARG A 512 -3.91 3.34 -28.52
CA ARG A 512 -3.67 3.27 -29.96
C ARG A 512 -3.77 1.83 -30.43
N SER A 513 -4.30 1.62 -31.64
CA SER A 513 -4.28 0.30 -32.27
C SER A 513 -2.84 -0.17 -32.45
N PHE A 514 -2.65 -1.49 -32.55
CA PHE A 514 -1.33 -2.11 -32.67
C PHE A 514 -0.57 -1.68 -33.94
N ASP A 515 -1.27 -1.17 -34.96
CA ASP A 515 -0.72 -0.72 -36.24
C ASP A 515 -0.67 0.80 -36.40
N ASP A 516 -0.99 1.57 -35.33
CA ASP A 516 -0.97 3.03 -35.38
C ASP A 516 0.44 3.56 -35.68
N PRO A 517 0.65 4.30 -36.78
CA PRO A 517 1.99 4.76 -37.17
C PRO A 517 2.67 5.68 -36.16
N MET A 518 1.91 6.43 -35.36
CA MET A 518 2.45 7.31 -34.33
C MET A 518 2.88 6.48 -33.11
N GLY A 519 2.02 5.57 -32.64
CA GLY A 519 2.31 4.67 -31.53
C GLY A 519 3.54 3.79 -31.79
N LEU A 520 3.69 3.29 -33.02
CA LEU A 520 4.89 2.55 -33.45
C LEU A 520 6.18 3.39 -33.44
N SER A 521 6.08 4.72 -33.39
CA SER A 521 7.21 5.64 -33.36
C SER A 521 7.50 6.25 -32.00
N GLN A 522 6.66 5.99 -31.00
CA GLN A 522 6.78 6.51 -29.64
C GLN A 522 7.06 5.37 -28.66
N ALA A 523 7.85 5.64 -27.63
CA ALA A 523 8.07 4.68 -26.56
C ALA A 523 6.86 4.63 -25.62
N LEU A 524 6.53 3.44 -25.13
CA LEU A 524 5.51 3.21 -24.11
C LEU A 524 5.74 4.12 -22.89
N THR A 525 4.69 4.81 -22.45
CA THR A 525 4.66 5.69 -21.27
C THR A 525 5.48 6.99 -21.37
N VAL A 526 6.62 7.04 -22.08
CA VAL A 526 7.45 8.25 -22.19
C VAL A 526 7.74 8.56 -23.66
N SER A 527 6.99 9.48 -24.25
CA SER A 527 6.93 9.70 -25.70
C SER A 527 8.24 10.17 -26.35
N HIS A 528 9.16 10.77 -25.59
CA HIS A 528 10.37 11.41 -26.13
C HIS A 528 11.66 10.58 -26.00
N LEU A 529 11.58 9.32 -25.57
CA LEU A 529 12.76 8.47 -25.41
C LEU A 529 13.44 8.22 -26.76
N GLY A 530 14.76 8.37 -26.78
CA GLY A 530 15.63 8.05 -27.91
C GLY A 530 16.92 7.39 -27.43
N TRP A 531 17.66 6.79 -28.36
CA TRP A 531 18.96 6.18 -28.07
C TRP A 531 20.09 7.23 -28.09
N GLY A 532 20.83 7.36 -26.99
CA GLY A 532 22.13 8.07 -26.92
C GLY A 532 22.78 8.00 -25.54
N GLU A 533 23.39 9.09 -25.04
CA GLU A 533 24.24 9.09 -23.81
C GLU A 533 23.67 9.92 -22.65
N VAL A 534 24.05 9.60 -21.42
CA VAL A 534 23.73 10.39 -20.23
C VAL A 534 24.98 10.68 -19.40
N ASP A 535 25.23 11.94 -19.06
CA ASP A 535 26.20 12.38 -18.04
C ASP A 535 25.44 12.95 -16.84
N ILE A 536 25.68 12.38 -15.66
CA ILE A 536 24.96 12.72 -14.44
C ILE A 536 25.98 13.14 -13.39
N THR A 537 25.89 14.37 -12.91
CA THR A 537 26.61 14.81 -11.71
C THR A 537 25.61 15.03 -10.58
N VAL A 538 25.75 14.32 -9.47
CA VAL A 538 24.84 14.45 -8.31
C VAL A 538 25.63 14.87 -7.08
N SER A 539 25.08 15.81 -6.31
CA SER A 539 25.60 16.18 -5.00
C SER A 539 24.59 15.89 -3.89
N THR A 540 25.05 15.42 -2.73
CA THR A 540 24.22 15.08 -1.57
C THR A 540 24.97 15.37 -0.26
N SER A 541 24.34 15.12 0.88
CA SER A 541 24.93 15.28 2.22
C SER A 541 26.21 14.45 2.39
N SER A 542 27.16 14.95 3.18
CA SER A 542 28.48 14.31 3.38
C SER A 542 28.44 12.90 3.96
N ASP A 543 27.34 12.51 4.59
CA ASP A 543 27.12 11.19 5.19
C ASP A 543 26.27 10.25 4.31
N GLN A 544 25.90 10.69 3.10
CA GLN A 544 25.16 9.90 2.12
C GLN A 544 26.02 9.57 0.89
N GLN A 545 25.62 8.50 0.21
CA GLN A 545 26.16 8.09 -1.08
C GLN A 545 25.06 8.12 -2.13
N ILE A 546 25.47 8.42 -3.37
CA ILE A 546 24.60 8.30 -4.54
C ILE A 546 24.84 6.95 -5.20
N VAL A 547 23.77 6.32 -5.64
CA VAL A 547 23.80 5.16 -6.53
C VAL A 547 22.87 5.43 -7.70
N THR A 548 23.30 5.15 -8.91
CA THR A 548 22.47 5.22 -10.11
C THR A 548 23.01 4.27 -11.18
N SER A 549 22.33 4.21 -12.31
CA SER A 549 22.70 3.46 -13.50
C SER A 549 24.01 3.97 -14.11
N GLY A 550 24.74 3.09 -14.81
CA GLY A 550 25.98 3.46 -15.51
C GLY A 550 27.25 3.40 -14.65
N THR A 551 28.34 3.87 -15.24
CA THR A 551 29.70 3.75 -14.69
C THR A 551 30.04 4.99 -13.87
N LEU A 552 30.49 4.79 -12.62
CA LEU A 552 30.96 5.88 -11.75
C LEU A 552 32.33 6.36 -12.25
N LEU A 553 32.41 7.58 -12.76
CA LEU A 553 33.64 8.18 -13.27
C LEU A 553 34.45 8.86 -12.18
N LYS A 554 33.77 9.58 -11.28
CA LYS A 554 34.42 10.40 -10.25
C LYS A 554 33.55 10.50 -9.01
N GLN A 555 34.20 10.40 -7.85
CA GLN A 555 33.61 10.75 -6.56
C GLN A 555 34.55 11.73 -5.86
N TRP A 556 34.01 12.80 -5.29
CA TRP A 556 34.78 13.75 -4.51
C TRP A 556 33.92 14.40 -3.43
N GLN A 557 34.57 15.03 -2.47
CA GLN A 557 33.91 15.82 -1.44
C GLN A 557 34.32 17.28 -1.60
N GLU A 558 33.36 18.20 -1.49
CA GLU A 558 33.61 19.64 -1.52
C GLU A 558 32.76 20.31 -0.44
N GLY A 559 33.42 20.84 0.60
CA GLY A 559 32.76 21.28 1.82
C GLY A 559 32.05 20.12 2.53
N ASP A 560 30.81 20.37 2.95
CA ASP A 560 29.96 19.38 3.65
C ASP A 560 29.09 18.55 2.69
N ARG A 561 29.50 18.43 1.41
CA ARG A 561 28.74 17.72 0.38
C ARG A 561 29.59 16.70 -0.37
N ASN A 562 29.01 15.55 -0.65
CA ASN A 562 29.58 14.52 -1.52
C ASN A 562 29.06 14.69 -2.94
N TYR A 563 29.93 14.48 -3.92
CA TYR A 563 29.65 14.60 -5.34
C TYR A 563 30.02 13.32 -6.07
N PHE A 564 29.19 12.93 -7.03
CA PHE A 564 29.33 11.73 -7.83
C PHE A 564 29.05 12.05 -9.28
N GLN A 565 29.93 11.65 -10.18
CA GLN A 565 29.72 11.76 -11.63
C GLN A 565 29.60 10.37 -12.24
N TYR A 566 28.46 10.09 -12.87
CA TYR A 566 28.14 8.86 -13.58
C TYR A 566 28.00 9.11 -15.06
N LYS A 567 28.34 8.10 -15.87
CA LYS A 567 28.10 8.12 -17.31
C LYS A 567 27.39 6.85 -17.78
N LEU A 568 26.33 7.04 -18.54
CA LEU A 568 25.64 5.98 -19.28
C LEU A 568 26.01 6.15 -20.76
N THR A 569 26.70 5.17 -21.32
CA THR A 569 27.14 5.20 -22.72
C THR A 569 26.07 4.66 -23.66
N ALA A 570 26.05 5.18 -24.88
CA ALA A 570 25.13 4.77 -25.92
C ALA A 570 25.33 3.29 -26.30
N PRO A 571 24.25 2.57 -26.66
CA PRO A 571 22.86 3.04 -26.69
C PRO A 571 22.22 3.05 -25.29
N ASP A 572 21.67 4.21 -24.89
CA ASP A 572 20.83 4.37 -23.69
C ASP A 572 19.55 5.16 -23.99
N ARG A 573 18.48 4.93 -23.22
CA ARG A 573 17.16 5.57 -23.42
C ARG A 573 17.04 6.93 -22.72
N SER A 574 18.13 7.52 -22.22
CA SER A 574 18.12 8.77 -21.44
C SER A 574 17.21 8.71 -20.20
N LYS A 575 17.14 7.53 -19.59
CA LYS A 575 16.30 7.24 -18.41
C LYS A 575 17.16 6.62 -17.32
N PHE A 576 17.07 7.17 -16.12
CA PHE A 576 17.80 6.72 -14.94
C PHE A 576 17.01 6.99 -13.65
N THR A 577 17.42 6.31 -12.58
CA THR A 577 16.90 6.53 -11.23
C THR A 577 18.06 6.86 -10.29
N LEU A 578 17.94 7.93 -9.50
CA LEU A 578 18.92 8.32 -8.50
C LEU A 578 18.50 7.78 -7.13
N PHE A 579 19.42 7.14 -6.43
CA PHE A 579 19.24 6.69 -5.06
C PHE A 579 20.22 7.42 -4.15
N SER A 580 19.74 8.00 -3.04
CA SER A 580 20.58 8.69 -2.05
C SER A 580 20.28 8.17 -0.65
N GLY A 581 21.30 7.64 0.02
CA GLY A 581 21.14 7.07 1.35
C GLY A 581 22.45 6.75 2.06
N ARG A 582 22.30 6.36 3.34
CA ARG A 582 23.37 5.86 4.21
C ARG A 582 23.50 4.36 4.00
N TYR A 583 24.26 3.96 2.98
CA TYR A 583 24.35 2.57 2.55
C TYR A 583 25.53 1.82 3.21
N GLY A 584 25.25 0.61 3.69
CA GLY A 584 26.21 -0.49 3.67
C GLY A 584 26.35 -1.03 2.25
N VAL A 585 27.53 -1.51 1.88
CA VAL A 585 27.81 -2.02 0.54
C VAL A 585 28.41 -3.42 0.63
N HIS A 586 27.73 -4.39 0.05
CA HIS A 586 28.25 -5.74 -0.15
C HIS A 586 28.61 -5.94 -1.62
N LYS A 587 29.78 -6.50 -1.90
CA LYS A 587 30.24 -6.77 -3.26
C LYS A 587 30.55 -8.25 -3.42
N ASN A 588 29.97 -8.87 -4.44
CA ASN A 588 30.29 -10.22 -4.86
C ASN A 588 30.92 -10.18 -6.27
N ASN A 589 32.17 -10.60 -6.36
CA ASN A 589 32.97 -10.59 -7.61
C ASN A 589 33.19 -12.00 -8.17
N ASP A 590 32.44 -13.00 -7.70
CA ASP A 590 32.60 -14.40 -8.12
C ASP A 590 31.99 -14.69 -9.51
N TYR A 591 31.27 -13.71 -10.07
CA TYR A 591 30.57 -13.79 -11.34
C TYR A 591 31.24 -12.96 -12.43
N ARG A 592 30.80 -13.10 -13.69
CA ARG A 592 31.36 -12.38 -14.86
C ARG A 592 31.41 -10.86 -14.66
N VAL A 593 30.40 -10.30 -14.00
CA VAL A 593 30.32 -8.89 -13.62
C VAL A 593 30.09 -8.80 -12.11
N PRO A 594 30.64 -7.78 -11.44
CA PRO A 594 30.42 -7.58 -10.01
C PRO A 594 28.95 -7.36 -9.69
N ILE A 595 28.51 -7.96 -8.59
CA ILE A 595 27.18 -7.75 -8.00
C ILE A 595 27.36 -6.89 -6.75
N GLU A 596 26.75 -5.70 -6.73
CA GLU A 596 26.82 -4.76 -5.62
C GLU A 596 25.43 -4.62 -4.98
N ILE A 597 25.35 -4.83 -3.66
CA ILE A 597 24.13 -4.64 -2.89
C ILE A 597 24.33 -3.42 -1.98
N TYR A 598 23.51 -2.39 -2.17
CA TYR A 598 23.47 -1.16 -1.37
C TYR A 598 22.25 -1.24 -0.46
N TYR A 599 22.48 -1.41 0.84
CA TYR A 599 21.44 -1.72 1.82
C TYR A 599 21.52 -0.78 3.02
N HIS A 600 20.40 -0.59 3.72
CA HIS A 600 20.40 0.04 5.02
C HIS A 600 21.12 -0.88 6.02
N PRO A 601 22.14 -0.43 6.78
CA PRO A 601 22.99 -1.31 7.59
C PRO A 601 22.24 -2.26 8.54
N GLN A 602 21.05 -1.89 9.01
CA GLN A 602 20.18 -2.69 9.87
C GLN A 602 19.48 -3.84 9.13
N HIS A 603 19.50 -3.87 7.80
CA HIS A 603 18.83 -4.86 6.94
C HIS A 603 19.82 -5.82 6.27
N GLU A 604 20.92 -6.17 6.95
CA GLU A 604 21.99 -7.02 6.40
C GLU A 604 21.57 -8.47 6.16
N GLU A 605 20.53 -8.97 6.86
CA GLU A 605 20.17 -10.39 6.94
C GLU A 605 20.06 -11.09 5.57
N ASN A 606 19.43 -10.44 4.60
CA ASN A 606 19.18 -11.03 3.27
C ASN A 606 20.30 -10.73 2.25
N VAL A 607 21.25 -9.86 2.56
CA VAL A 607 22.20 -9.27 1.57
C VAL A 607 23.02 -10.34 0.85
N GLU A 608 23.56 -11.31 1.59
CA GLU A 608 24.36 -12.39 0.98
C GLU A 608 23.52 -13.30 0.09
N LEU A 609 22.33 -13.68 0.53
CA LEU A 609 21.37 -14.45 -0.26
C LEU A 609 21.03 -13.71 -1.56
N MET A 610 20.72 -12.41 -1.47
CA MET A 610 20.39 -11.59 -2.63
C MET A 610 21.57 -11.54 -3.62
N ALA A 611 22.79 -11.28 -3.15
CA ALA A 611 23.98 -11.21 -4.00
C ALA A 611 24.22 -12.54 -4.74
N GLN A 612 24.13 -13.67 -4.03
CA GLN A 612 24.30 -15.00 -4.62
C GLN A 612 23.20 -15.34 -5.64
N GLN A 613 21.94 -15.04 -5.33
CA GLN A 613 20.81 -15.39 -6.20
C GLN A 613 20.76 -14.52 -7.46
N VAL A 614 21.12 -13.23 -7.36
CA VAL A 614 21.30 -12.35 -8.52
C VAL A 614 22.40 -12.88 -9.42
N GLY A 615 23.56 -13.25 -8.85
CA GLY A 615 24.68 -13.80 -9.64
C GLY A 615 24.35 -15.12 -10.34
N LYS A 616 23.70 -16.07 -9.65
CA LYS A 616 23.25 -17.34 -10.26
C LYS A 616 22.19 -17.13 -11.34
N ALA A 617 21.23 -16.25 -11.09
CA ALA A 617 20.20 -15.90 -12.07
C ALA A 617 20.80 -15.22 -13.30
N LEU A 618 21.78 -14.35 -13.10
CA LEU A 618 22.53 -13.71 -14.18
C LEU A 618 23.19 -14.76 -15.08
N GLU A 619 24.00 -15.68 -14.54
CA GLU A 619 24.63 -16.75 -15.33
C GLU A 619 23.60 -17.60 -16.10
N PHE A 620 22.48 -17.92 -15.43
CA PHE A 620 21.38 -18.65 -16.03
C PHE A 620 20.76 -17.88 -17.21
N TYR A 621 20.50 -16.58 -17.05
CA TYR A 621 19.96 -15.72 -18.12
C TYR A 621 20.97 -15.48 -19.24
N GLU A 622 22.26 -15.33 -18.95
CA GLU A 622 23.29 -15.19 -19.97
C GLU A 622 23.35 -16.41 -20.89
N LYS A 623 23.30 -17.61 -20.29
CA LYS A 623 23.23 -18.87 -21.03
C LYS A 623 21.93 -19.01 -21.82
N THR A 624 20.83 -18.48 -21.30
CA THR A 624 19.48 -18.69 -21.86
C THR A 624 19.15 -17.68 -22.96
N PHE A 625 19.33 -16.38 -22.71
CA PHE A 625 18.88 -15.27 -23.56
C PHE A 625 20.01 -14.53 -24.27
N GLY A 626 21.27 -14.79 -23.89
CA GLY A 626 22.45 -14.14 -24.45
C GLY A 626 23.10 -13.16 -23.46
N PRO A 627 24.24 -12.57 -23.83
CA PRO A 627 25.12 -11.86 -22.90
C PRO A 627 24.43 -10.67 -22.22
N TYR A 628 24.73 -10.48 -20.94
CA TYR A 628 24.31 -9.31 -20.19
C TYR A 628 25.08 -8.06 -20.67
N PRO A 629 24.39 -6.94 -20.95
CA PRO A 629 24.99 -5.81 -21.66
C PRO A 629 25.73 -4.80 -20.75
N PHE A 630 25.65 -4.93 -19.42
CA PHE A 630 26.21 -3.96 -18.48
C PHE A 630 27.44 -4.48 -17.74
N GLU A 631 28.24 -3.57 -17.18
CA GLU A 631 29.52 -3.87 -16.52
C GLU A 631 29.36 -4.41 -15.10
N GLN A 632 28.17 -4.30 -14.50
CA GLN A 632 27.87 -4.69 -13.11
C GLN A 632 26.36 -4.81 -12.92
N VAL A 633 25.95 -5.49 -11.85
CA VAL A 633 24.57 -5.46 -11.34
C VAL A 633 24.58 -4.73 -9.99
N ARG A 634 23.67 -3.78 -9.81
CA ARG A 634 23.44 -3.11 -8.52
C ARG A 634 22.04 -3.42 -8.02
N VAL A 635 21.90 -3.76 -6.75
CA VAL A 635 20.61 -3.79 -6.06
C VAL A 635 20.64 -2.74 -4.97
N VAL A 636 19.65 -1.84 -4.95
CA VAL A 636 19.66 -0.66 -4.08
C VAL A 636 18.37 -0.59 -3.29
N GLU A 637 18.52 -0.50 -1.97
CA GLU A 637 17.41 -0.26 -1.05
C GLU A 637 17.00 1.22 -1.05
N PHE A 638 15.70 1.47 -0.93
CA PHE A 638 15.17 2.82 -0.72
C PHE A 638 13.88 2.78 0.12
N VAL A 639 13.41 3.95 0.57
CA VAL A 639 12.19 4.07 1.38
C VAL A 639 10.96 3.61 0.59
N TYR A 640 10.07 2.83 1.20
CA TYR A 640 8.84 2.41 0.52
C TYR A 640 7.92 3.59 0.25
N TYR A 641 7.53 3.71 -1.02
CA TYR A 641 6.41 4.53 -1.47
C TYR A 641 5.57 3.68 -2.42
N ASP A 642 4.25 3.81 -2.30
CA ASP A 642 3.30 2.83 -2.83
C ASP A 642 3.59 2.38 -4.28
N GLY A 643 3.73 1.07 -4.46
CA GLY A 643 3.77 0.39 -5.75
C GLY A 643 5.01 0.60 -6.63
N MET A 644 6.09 1.25 -6.16
CA MET A 644 7.25 1.57 -7.00
C MET A 644 8.42 0.59 -6.83
N VAL A 645 8.88 0.05 -7.96
CA VAL A 645 10.17 -0.66 -8.14
C VAL A 645 10.80 -0.16 -9.43
N PHE A 646 12.13 -0.10 -9.47
CA PHE A 646 12.86 0.44 -10.62
C PHE A 646 13.92 -0.55 -11.08
N SER A 647 14.09 -0.69 -12.40
CA SER A 647 15.17 -1.46 -13.00
C SER A 647 15.61 -0.71 -14.25
N ASP A 648 16.78 -0.08 -14.17
CA ASP A 648 17.34 0.73 -15.25
C ASP A 648 18.83 0.39 -15.42
N ARG A 649 19.21 -0.16 -16.58
CA ARG A 649 20.58 -0.55 -16.97
C ARG A 649 21.37 -1.31 -15.90
N GLY A 650 20.76 -2.36 -15.36
CA GLY A 650 21.42 -3.20 -14.37
C GLY A 650 21.49 -2.63 -12.95
N THR A 651 20.83 -1.50 -12.69
CA THR A 651 20.56 -1.02 -11.33
C THR A 651 19.11 -1.28 -10.98
N ILE A 652 18.89 -2.14 -9.99
CA ILE A 652 17.59 -2.59 -9.49
C ILE A 652 17.32 -1.87 -8.17
N GLY A 653 16.32 -1.00 -8.12
CA GLY A 653 15.83 -0.37 -6.90
C GLY A 653 14.66 -1.16 -6.32
N ILE A 654 14.76 -1.57 -5.05
CA ILE A 654 13.68 -2.25 -4.32
C ILE A 654 13.41 -1.55 -2.98
N PRO A 655 12.15 -1.21 -2.67
CA PRO A 655 11.83 -0.57 -1.41
C PRO A 655 11.99 -1.51 -0.19
N GLU A 656 12.24 -0.91 0.97
CA GLU A 656 12.57 -1.58 2.25
C GLU A 656 11.59 -2.71 2.68
N VAL A 657 10.31 -2.60 2.32
CA VAL A 657 9.27 -3.56 2.75
C VAL A 657 9.17 -4.83 1.90
N LEU A 658 9.75 -4.87 0.69
CA LEU A 658 9.46 -5.96 -0.27
C LEU A 658 10.37 -7.18 -0.15
N VAL A 659 11.69 -7.00 -0.09
CA VAL A 659 12.66 -8.12 -0.08
C VAL A 659 13.57 -8.09 1.15
N TRP A 660 13.92 -6.91 1.62
CA TRP A 660 14.91 -6.72 2.69
C TRP A 660 14.46 -7.31 4.02
N LYS A 661 13.14 -7.31 4.27
CA LYS A 661 12.51 -7.84 5.48
C LYS A 661 11.82 -9.18 5.31
N ASN A 662 11.96 -9.85 4.19
CA ASN A 662 11.40 -11.19 4.06
C ASN A 662 12.19 -12.20 4.86
N GLU A 663 11.54 -13.30 5.23
CA GLU A 663 12.23 -14.43 5.84
C GLU A 663 13.26 -15.00 4.86
N ALA A 664 14.50 -15.18 5.31
CA ALA A 664 15.58 -15.70 4.49
C ALA A 664 15.45 -17.20 4.13
N GLN A 665 14.31 -17.83 4.44
CA GLN A 665 14.05 -19.27 4.24
C GLN A 665 12.62 -19.50 3.77
N GLY A 666 12.36 -20.70 3.22
CA GLY A 666 11.00 -21.14 2.86
C GLY A 666 10.35 -20.24 1.81
N LEU A 667 9.10 -19.83 2.04
CA LEU A 667 8.36 -18.99 1.09
C LEU A 667 8.91 -17.54 1.01
N GLY A 668 9.58 -17.05 2.06
CA GLY A 668 10.23 -15.74 2.04
C GLY A 668 11.43 -15.71 1.10
N GLU A 669 12.30 -16.73 1.17
CA GLU A 669 13.42 -16.92 0.24
C GLU A 669 12.92 -16.97 -1.20
N GLU A 670 11.88 -17.75 -1.47
CA GLU A 670 11.27 -17.88 -2.80
C GLU A 670 10.73 -16.55 -3.32
N ASN A 671 10.16 -15.70 -2.46
CA ASN A 671 9.65 -14.38 -2.82
C ASN A 671 10.78 -13.36 -3.06
N ILE A 672 11.82 -13.33 -2.22
CA ILE A 672 13.04 -12.52 -2.44
C ILE A 672 13.61 -12.81 -3.81
N ILE A 673 13.81 -14.10 -4.06
CA ILE A 673 14.31 -14.62 -5.31
C ILE A 673 13.42 -14.18 -6.47
N ASP A 674 12.09 -14.37 -6.39
CA ASP A 674 11.19 -14.05 -7.50
C ASP A 674 11.33 -12.59 -7.91
N TRP A 675 11.30 -11.66 -6.95
CA TRP A 675 11.46 -10.24 -7.19
C TRP A 675 12.81 -9.90 -7.83
N LEU A 676 13.90 -10.44 -7.32
CA LEU A 676 15.24 -10.18 -7.85
C LEU A 676 15.38 -10.66 -9.29
N THR A 677 14.89 -11.86 -9.58
CA THR A 677 15.09 -12.49 -10.89
C THR A 677 14.12 -11.93 -11.92
N TYR A 678 12.92 -11.56 -11.47
CA TYR A 678 11.96 -10.78 -12.25
C TYR A 678 12.54 -9.43 -12.69
N LEU A 679 13.06 -8.63 -11.76
CA LEU A 679 13.58 -7.30 -12.06
C LEU A 679 14.92 -7.34 -12.82
N LEU A 680 15.74 -8.37 -12.61
CA LEU A 680 16.96 -8.60 -13.37
C LEU A 680 16.66 -8.87 -14.86
N ALA A 681 15.55 -9.56 -15.16
CA ALA A 681 15.18 -9.90 -16.54
C ALA A 681 14.88 -8.66 -17.41
N TYR A 682 14.56 -7.50 -16.80
CA TYR A 682 14.35 -6.23 -17.51
C TYR A 682 15.59 -5.82 -18.32
N ALA A 683 16.79 -6.25 -17.90
CA ALA A 683 18.03 -5.99 -18.63
C ALA A 683 18.05 -6.59 -20.05
N TRP A 684 17.18 -7.56 -20.38
CA TRP A 684 17.03 -8.10 -21.74
C TRP A 684 15.85 -7.52 -22.50
N TRP A 685 14.71 -7.29 -21.84
CA TRP A 685 13.45 -6.96 -22.52
C TRP A 685 13.09 -5.47 -22.48
N GLU A 686 13.58 -4.75 -21.47
CA GLU A 686 13.32 -3.32 -21.27
C GLU A 686 14.55 -2.51 -21.70
N ASP A 687 15.76 -2.83 -21.22
CA ASP A 687 16.92 -1.96 -21.43
C ASP A 687 17.59 -2.10 -22.82
N GLN A 688 17.28 -3.15 -23.57
CA GLN A 688 17.87 -3.39 -24.90
C GLN A 688 16.94 -3.02 -26.05
N MET A 689 15.69 -2.68 -25.79
CA MET A 689 14.72 -2.30 -26.82
C MET A 689 13.80 -1.19 -26.32
N ILE A 690 13.18 -0.49 -27.27
CA ILE A 690 12.07 0.40 -26.96
C ILE A 690 10.79 -0.32 -27.40
N ILE A 691 9.83 -0.38 -26.49
CA ILE A 691 8.50 -0.95 -26.72
C ILE A 691 7.58 0.19 -27.21
N ALA A 692 6.78 -0.06 -28.24
CA ALA A 692 5.88 0.92 -28.84
C ALA A 692 4.76 1.37 -27.87
N ASP A 693 4.24 2.60 -28.03
CA ASP A 693 3.05 3.08 -27.31
C ASP A 693 1.75 2.65 -28.03
N VAL A 694 1.52 1.34 -28.08
CA VAL A 694 0.33 0.72 -28.68
C VAL A 694 -0.29 -0.33 -27.77
N SER A 695 -1.51 -0.76 -28.10
CA SER A 695 -2.21 -1.84 -27.42
C SER A 695 -1.37 -3.11 -27.19
N GLY A 696 -1.43 -3.67 -25.98
CA GLY A 696 -0.76 -4.92 -25.60
C GLY A 696 0.73 -4.79 -25.28
N SER A 697 1.31 -3.59 -25.43
CA SER A 697 2.76 -3.38 -25.34
C SER A 697 3.36 -3.70 -23.97
N MET A 698 2.63 -3.44 -22.88
CA MET A 698 3.08 -3.77 -21.52
C MET A 698 3.30 -5.29 -21.33
N THR A 699 2.58 -6.13 -22.08
CA THR A 699 2.73 -7.58 -22.05
C THR A 699 4.15 -8.02 -22.38
N ILE A 700 4.85 -7.35 -23.31
CA ILE A 700 6.20 -7.76 -23.73
C ILE A 700 7.16 -7.78 -22.52
N ARG A 701 7.27 -6.65 -21.83
CA ARG A 701 8.18 -6.51 -20.68
C ARG A 701 7.79 -7.42 -19.52
N GLU A 702 6.52 -7.39 -19.14
CA GLU A 702 6.06 -8.04 -17.91
C GLU A 702 5.97 -9.56 -18.08
N ALA A 703 5.46 -10.06 -19.20
CA ALA A 703 5.32 -11.49 -19.46
C ALA A 703 6.68 -12.17 -19.67
N LEU A 704 7.58 -11.58 -20.46
CA LEU A 704 8.91 -12.16 -20.70
C LEU A 704 9.75 -12.17 -19.41
N SER A 705 9.63 -11.14 -18.58
CA SER A 705 10.31 -11.08 -17.27
C SER A 705 9.74 -12.11 -16.29
N ALA A 706 8.41 -12.27 -16.24
CA ALA A 706 7.75 -13.28 -15.42
C ALA A 706 8.14 -14.70 -15.86
N TYR A 707 8.19 -14.93 -17.17
CA TYR A 707 8.61 -16.21 -17.76
C TYR A 707 10.09 -16.52 -17.49
N ALA A 708 10.97 -15.51 -17.60
CA ALA A 708 12.38 -15.64 -17.23
C ALA A 708 12.55 -15.98 -15.74
N SER A 709 11.82 -15.32 -14.84
CA SER A 709 11.81 -15.66 -13.40
C SER A 709 11.36 -17.12 -13.21
N SER A 710 10.24 -17.51 -13.84
CA SER A 710 9.70 -18.87 -13.78
C SER A 710 10.70 -19.94 -14.23
N LEU A 711 11.46 -19.70 -15.31
CA LEU A 711 12.49 -20.64 -15.78
C LEU A 711 13.58 -20.90 -14.75
N TYR A 712 14.11 -19.84 -14.15
CA TYR A 712 15.16 -19.97 -13.13
C TYR A 712 14.58 -20.58 -11.85
N GLN A 713 13.35 -20.21 -11.46
CA GLN A 713 12.60 -20.84 -10.36
C GLN A 713 12.40 -22.35 -10.57
N ARG A 714 11.94 -22.78 -11.75
CA ARG A 714 11.79 -24.21 -12.08
C ARG A 714 13.11 -24.98 -12.04
N SER A 715 14.23 -24.32 -12.36
CA SER A 715 15.54 -24.98 -12.42
C SER A 715 16.11 -25.36 -11.05
N ARG A 716 15.64 -24.73 -9.96
CA ARG A 716 16.15 -24.94 -8.60
C ARG A 716 15.21 -25.75 -7.70
N ARG A 717 13.90 -25.69 -7.99
CA ARG A 717 12.86 -26.25 -7.12
C ARG A 717 12.79 -27.76 -7.28
N THR A 718 12.49 -28.43 -6.17
CA THR A 718 12.04 -29.83 -6.23
C THR A 718 10.64 -29.89 -6.88
N PRO A 719 10.21 -31.05 -7.39
CA PRO A 719 8.86 -31.21 -7.95
C PRO A 719 7.76 -30.77 -6.97
N GLU A 720 7.89 -31.10 -5.68
CA GLU A 720 6.94 -30.72 -4.64
C GLU A 720 6.90 -29.19 -4.42
N MET A 721 8.05 -28.54 -4.34
CA MET A 721 8.13 -27.08 -4.22
C MET A 721 7.53 -26.39 -5.45
N GLN A 722 7.76 -26.94 -6.64
CA GLN A 722 7.22 -26.40 -7.87
C GLN A 722 5.69 -26.52 -7.94
N GLU A 723 5.13 -27.65 -7.54
CA GLU A 723 3.68 -27.85 -7.42
C GLU A 723 3.06 -26.84 -6.45
N LEU A 724 3.63 -26.67 -5.26
CA LEU A 724 3.14 -25.72 -4.27
C LEU A 724 3.19 -24.28 -4.80
N ALA A 725 4.30 -23.90 -5.43
CA ALA A 725 4.48 -22.58 -6.02
C ALA A 725 3.45 -22.31 -7.12
N LYS A 726 3.16 -23.29 -7.98
CA LYS A 726 2.14 -23.18 -9.04
C LYS A 726 0.74 -22.99 -8.48
N LYS A 727 0.36 -23.79 -7.47
CA LYS A 727 -0.93 -23.62 -6.77
C LYS A 727 -1.04 -22.24 -6.13
N GLN A 728 0.04 -21.73 -5.53
CA GLN A 728 0.06 -20.38 -4.95
C GLN A 728 -0.05 -19.29 -6.02
N GLN A 729 0.69 -19.41 -7.13
CA GLN A 729 0.64 -18.50 -8.27
C GLN A 729 -0.80 -18.40 -8.81
N MET A 730 -1.47 -19.54 -8.98
CA MET A 730 -2.85 -19.62 -9.45
C MET A 730 -3.83 -18.94 -8.47
N ARG A 731 -3.73 -19.26 -7.17
CA ARG A 731 -4.54 -18.61 -6.12
C ARG A 731 -4.32 -17.10 -6.07
N ASN A 732 -3.08 -16.64 -6.24
CA ASN A 732 -2.75 -15.22 -6.23
C ASN A 732 -3.35 -14.52 -7.44
N PHE A 733 -3.20 -15.10 -8.64
CA PHE A 733 -3.77 -14.55 -9.87
C PHE A 733 -5.29 -14.41 -9.80
N PHE A 734 -6.03 -15.48 -9.47
CA PHE A 734 -7.50 -15.40 -9.40
C PHE A 734 -8.02 -14.51 -8.26
N ARG A 735 -7.24 -14.35 -7.19
CA ARG A 735 -7.55 -13.37 -6.13
C ARG A 735 -7.38 -11.93 -6.60
N GLN A 736 -6.39 -11.65 -7.45
CA GLN A 736 -6.25 -10.34 -8.07
C GLN A 736 -7.35 -10.09 -9.09
N LEU A 737 -7.70 -11.09 -9.91
CA LEU A 737 -8.83 -11.01 -10.83
C LEU A 737 -10.15 -10.69 -10.09
N GLY A 738 -10.39 -11.31 -8.93
CA GLY A 738 -11.57 -11.04 -8.12
C GLY A 738 -11.66 -9.62 -7.52
N LYS A 739 -10.61 -8.81 -7.66
CA LYS A 739 -10.59 -7.39 -7.26
C LYS A 739 -10.76 -6.43 -8.44
N LEU A 740 -10.73 -6.92 -9.68
CA LEU A 740 -10.92 -6.07 -10.85
C LEU A 740 -12.37 -5.56 -10.88
N ASP A 741 -12.51 -4.26 -11.08
CA ASP A 741 -13.78 -3.55 -11.21
C ASP A 741 -14.08 -3.16 -12.68
N PHE A 742 -13.29 -3.70 -13.62
CA PHE A 742 -13.42 -3.52 -15.06
C PHE A 742 -13.31 -4.86 -15.80
N GLN A 743 -13.64 -4.87 -17.09
CA GLN A 743 -13.53 -6.06 -17.95
C GLN A 743 -12.06 -6.47 -18.11
N GLU A 744 -11.74 -7.74 -17.90
CA GLU A 744 -10.39 -8.25 -18.13
C GLU A 744 -10.01 -8.10 -19.63
N PRO A 745 -8.93 -7.37 -19.99
CA PRO A 745 -8.46 -7.27 -21.37
C PRO A 745 -7.72 -8.53 -21.83
N ALA A 746 -7.74 -8.78 -23.15
CA ALA A 746 -6.83 -9.75 -23.76
C ALA A 746 -5.37 -9.27 -23.69
N LEU A 747 -4.39 -10.16 -23.84
CA LEU A 747 -2.97 -9.77 -23.74
C LEU A 747 -2.54 -8.74 -24.81
N ILE A 748 -3.19 -8.76 -25.97
CA ILE A 748 -2.99 -7.75 -27.03
C ILE A 748 -3.69 -6.42 -26.75
N GLU A 749 -4.50 -6.36 -25.70
CA GLU A 749 -5.29 -5.20 -25.24
C GLU A 749 -4.81 -4.67 -23.89
N VAL A 750 -3.85 -5.34 -23.24
CA VAL A 750 -3.27 -4.88 -21.98
C VAL A 750 -2.51 -3.57 -22.19
N TYR A 751 -2.78 -2.58 -21.35
CA TYR A 751 -2.11 -1.28 -21.40
C TYR A 751 -1.62 -0.81 -20.04
N ASN A 752 -2.43 -0.92 -18.99
CA ASN A 752 -2.06 -0.50 -17.64
C ASN A 752 -2.25 -1.61 -16.60
N GLU A 753 -2.71 -2.79 -17.02
CA GLU A 753 -3.10 -3.90 -16.16
C GLU A 753 -1.88 -4.76 -15.80
N LEU A 754 -0.95 -4.19 -15.04
CA LEU A 754 0.33 -4.81 -14.66
C LEU A 754 0.19 -6.25 -14.17
N ALA A 755 -0.80 -6.52 -13.32
CA ALA A 755 -1.05 -7.84 -12.78
C ALA A 755 -1.43 -8.86 -13.87
N ILE A 756 -2.21 -8.46 -14.88
CA ILE A 756 -2.58 -9.32 -16.02
C ILE A 756 -1.35 -9.55 -16.89
N ALA A 757 -0.62 -8.48 -17.24
CA ALA A 757 0.62 -8.55 -18.03
C ALA A 757 1.65 -9.52 -17.41
N ARG A 758 1.91 -9.39 -16.11
CA ARG A 758 2.87 -10.21 -15.37
C ARG A 758 2.38 -11.63 -15.14
N TYR A 759 1.24 -11.80 -14.47
CA TYR A 759 0.80 -13.12 -14.03
C TYR A 759 0.24 -13.94 -15.19
N LYS A 760 -0.76 -13.40 -15.91
CA LYS A 760 -1.39 -14.12 -17.02
C LYS A 760 -0.43 -14.27 -18.21
N GLY A 761 0.27 -13.19 -18.57
CA GLY A 761 1.26 -13.24 -19.64
C GLY A 761 2.34 -14.30 -19.40
N GLY A 762 2.89 -14.38 -18.19
CA GLY A 762 3.83 -15.43 -17.81
C GLY A 762 3.25 -16.84 -17.89
N MET A 763 2.02 -17.05 -17.40
CA MET A 763 1.34 -18.36 -17.50
C MET A 763 1.06 -18.76 -18.96
N VAL A 764 0.66 -17.82 -19.82
CA VAL A 764 0.42 -18.07 -21.24
C VAL A 764 1.72 -18.48 -21.95
N LEU A 765 2.85 -17.84 -21.64
CA LEU A 765 4.14 -18.26 -22.20
C LEU A 765 4.56 -19.67 -21.76
N GLU A 766 4.24 -20.06 -20.52
CA GLU A 766 4.45 -21.44 -20.07
C GLU A 766 3.53 -22.45 -20.76
N LEU A 767 2.28 -22.08 -21.03
CA LEU A 767 1.36 -22.90 -21.82
C LEU A 767 1.86 -23.06 -23.25
N ILE A 768 2.34 -21.98 -23.86
CA ILE A 768 2.96 -22.05 -25.18
C ILE A 768 4.20 -22.95 -25.14
N GLU A 769 5.06 -22.84 -24.12
CA GLU A 769 6.22 -23.73 -23.92
C GLU A 769 5.79 -25.20 -23.89
N ASP A 770 4.71 -25.53 -23.19
CA ASP A 770 4.19 -26.89 -23.11
C ASP A 770 3.67 -27.39 -24.48
N LEU A 771 3.06 -26.52 -25.28
CA LEU A 771 2.52 -26.87 -26.60
C LEU A 771 3.60 -27.08 -27.66
N ILE A 772 4.54 -26.13 -27.78
CA ILE A 772 5.52 -26.11 -28.89
C ILE A 772 6.92 -26.59 -28.49
N GLY A 773 7.13 -26.79 -27.20
CA GLY A 773 8.42 -27.14 -26.63
C GLY A 773 9.32 -25.94 -26.34
N LYS A 774 10.18 -26.11 -25.33
CA LYS A 774 11.10 -25.09 -24.83
C LYS A 774 12.04 -24.51 -25.89
N GLU A 775 12.62 -25.35 -26.74
CA GLU A 775 13.60 -24.90 -27.75
C GLU A 775 12.95 -23.98 -28.81
N ALA A 776 11.72 -24.28 -29.23
CA ALA A 776 11.00 -23.48 -30.21
C ALA A 776 10.65 -22.10 -29.64
N LEU A 777 10.11 -22.04 -28.41
CA LEU A 777 9.80 -20.77 -27.74
C LEU A 777 11.08 -19.96 -27.47
N PHE A 778 12.17 -20.60 -27.05
CA PHE A 778 13.44 -19.92 -26.81
C PHE A 778 14.03 -19.31 -28.08
N THR A 779 13.94 -20.03 -29.20
CA THR A 779 14.37 -19.55 -30.51
C THR A 779 13.56 -18.33 -30.91
N ALA A 780 12.22 -18.38 -30.77
CA ALA A 780 11.33 -17.26 -31.04
C ALA A 780 11.69 -16.01 -30.22
N ILE A 781 11.89 -16.15 -28.91
CA ILE A 781 12.26 -15.03 -28.02
C ILE A 781 13.60 -14.42 -28.42
N LYS A 782 14.59 -15.26 -28.78
CA LYS A 782 15.92 -14.78 -29.23
C LYS A 782 15.84 -14.04 -30.56
N GLU A 783 15.06 -14.54 -31.51
CA GLU A 783 14.85 -13.89 -32.80
C GLU A 783 14.13 -12.54 -32.63
N PHE A 784 13.09 -12.50 -31.80
CA PHE A 784 12.39 -11.26 -31.43
C PHE A 784 13.34 -10.24 -30.79
N LEU A 785 14.12 -10.65 -29.78
CA LEU A 785 15.12 -9.78 -29.16
C LEU A 785 16.15 -9.28 -30.17
N ALA A 786 16.67 -10.14 -31.03
CA ALA A 786 17.66 -9.76 -32.03
C ALA A 786 17.11 -8.78 -33.07
N ALA A 787 15.83 -8.90 -33.43
CA ALA A 787 15.16 -8.03 -34.39
C ALA A 787 14.98 -6.58 -33.87
N TYR A 788 14.70 -6.42 -32.56
CA TYR A 788 14.36 -5.11 -31.97
C TYR A 788 15.45 -4.51 -31.09
N ARG A 789 16.50 -5.26 -30.78
CA ARG A 789 17.63 -4.78 -29.97
C ARG A 789 18.26 -3.52 -30.57
N TYR A 790 18.26 -2.43 -29.80
CA TYR A 790 18.82 -1.12 -30.12
C TYR A 790 18.34 -0.51 -31.44
N GLN A 791 17.14 -0.88 -31.90
CA GLN A 791 16.58 -0.36 -33.14
C GLN A 791 15.86 0.98 -32.90
N ASN A 792 15.92 1.83 -33.92
CA ASN A 792 15.04 3.00 -34.04
C ASN A 792 13.62 2.57 -34.50
N PRO A 793 12.62 3.46 -34.48
CA PRO A 793 11.27 3.14 -34.96
C PRO A 793 11.22 2.45 -36.33
N PRO A 794 10.27 1.52 -36.57
CA PRO A 794 9.18 1.14 -35.69
C PRO A 794 9.62 0.30 -34.48
N TYR A 795 9.04 0.59 -33.32
CA TYR A 795 9.33 -0.08 -32.05
C TYR A 795 8.54 -1.38 -31.89
N ALA A 796 9.00 -2.25 -30.99
CA ALA A 796 8.46 -3.59 -30.81
C ALA A 796 7.02 -3.59 -30.31
N THR A 797 6.19 -4.47 -30.86
CA THR A 797 4.81 -4.71 -30.42
C THR A 797 4.61 -6.14 -29.93
N VAL A 798 3.52 -6.39 -29.20
CA VAL A 798 3.15 -7.74 -28.78
C VAL A 798 2.79 -8.63 -29.99
N MET A 799 2.33 -8.04 -31.09
CA MET A 799 2.04 -8.76 -32.34
C MET A 799 3.32 -9.29 -32.98
N ASP A 800 4.43 -8.56 -32.86
CA ASP A 800 5.74 -9.03 -33.32
C ASP A 800 6.24 -10.21 -32.49
N LEU A 801 6.07 -10.16 -31.17
CA LEU A 801 6.39 -11.27 -30.28
C LEU A 801 5.53 -12.50 -30.62
N GLN A 802 4.23 -12.32 -30.79
CA GLN A 802 3.32 -13.39 -31.20
C GLN A 802 3.73 -13.99 -32.55
N ALA A 803 4.07 -13.14 -33.54
CA ALA A 803 4.50 -13.59 -34.86
C ALA A 803 5.79 -14.42 -34.80
N ALA A 804 6.77 -13.99 -33.99
CA ALA A 804 8.01 -14.75 -33.77
C ALA A 804 7.74 -16.12 -33.12
N ILE A 805 6.80 -16.20 -32.18
CA ILE A 805 6.38 -17.48 -31.59
C ILE A 805 5.73 -18.36 -32.64
N ILE A 806 4.79 -17.83 -33.41
CA ILE A 806 4.05 -18.56 -34.46
C ILE A 806 5.00 -19.10 -35.54
N SER A 807 6.03 -18.35 -35.93
CA SER A 807 6.99 -18.80 -36.96
C SER A 807 7.77 -20.05 -36.55
N GLN A 808 8.03 -20.22 -35.25
CA GLN A 808 8.68 -21.41 -34.69
C GLN A 808 7.68 -22.51 -34.27
N SER A 809 6.38 -22.26 -34.41
CA SER A 809 5.33 -23.17 -33.93
C SER A 809 4.85 -24.16 -35.01
N PRO A 810 4.55 -25.42 -34.64
CA PRO A 810 3.87 -26.38 -35.51
C PRO A 810 2.52 -25.85 -36.02
N PRO A 811 2.11 -26.15 -37.28
CA PRO A 811 0.88 -25.61 -37.86
C PRO A 811 -0.39 -25.84 -37.02
N GLU A 812 -0.47 -26.97 -36.33
CA GLU A 812 -1.61 -27.36 -35.49
C GLU A 812 -1.86 -26.43 -34.29
N TYR A 813 -0.82 -25.78 -33.75
CA TYR A 813 -0.96 -24.89 -32.57
C TYR A 813 -1.01 -23.40 -32.92
N ARG A 814 -0.82 -23.01 -34.18
CA ARG A 814 -0.67 -21.59 -34.56
C ARG A 814 -1.93 -20.77 -34.27
N GLU A 815 -3.11 -21.32 -34.53
CA GLU A 815 -4.36 -20.60 -34.24
C GLU A 815 -4.63 -20.53 -32.74
N THR A 816 -4.39 -21.61 -31.99
CA THR A 816 -4.47 -21.60 -30.53
C THR A 816 -3.55 -20.54 -29.93
N ILE A 817 -2.31 -20.42 -30.42
CA ILE A 817 -1.37 -19.38 -29.95
C ILE A 817 -1.90 -17.98 -30.26
N LYS A 818 -2.46 -17.74 -31.45
CA LYS A 818 -3.07 -16.44 -31.75
C LYS A 818 -4.16 -16.10 -30.75
N GLU A 819 -5.00 -17.09 -30.46
CA GLU A 819 -6.13 -16.96 -29.58
C GLU A 819 -5.75 -16.73 -28.11
N LEU A 820 -4.69 -17.39 -27.62
CA LEU A 820 -4.18 -17.19 -26.25
C LEU A 820 -3.74 -15.74 -25.97
N PHE A 821 -3.38 -15.00 -27.01
CA PHE A 821 -3.05 -13.58 -26.94
C PHE A 821 -4.28 -12.69 -27.15
N ALA A 822 -5.21 -13.09 -28.01
CA ALA A 822 -6.35 -12.29 -28.47
C ALA A 822 -7.64 -12.45 -27.64
N GLU A 823 -7.76 -13.52 -26.85
CA GLU A 823 -8.97 -13.82 -26.08
C GLU A 823 -8.66 -14.02 -24.59
N VAL A 824 -9.67 -13.82 -23.76
CA VAL A 824 -9.58 -14.01 -22.31
C VAL A 824 -9.92 -15.47 -21.98
N ILE A 825 -8.91 -16.34 -22.07
CA ILE A 825 -9.08 -17.78 -21.87
C ILE A 825 -8.67 -18.22 -20.46
N THR A 826 -9.51 -19.07 -19.86
CA THR A 826 -9.19 -19.89 -18.69
C THR A 826 -9.64 -21.33 -18.93
N TYR A 827 -9.21 -22.25 -18.07
CA TYR A 827 -9.51 -23.67 -18.21
C TYR A 827 -10.16 -24.23 -16.94
N GLN A 828 -10.99 -25.26 -17.10
CA GLN A 828 -11.38 -26.15 -16.00
C GLN A 828 -11.04 -27.57 -16.43
N VAL A 829 -10.05 -28.15 -15.76
CA VAL A 829 -9.68 -29.54 -15.91
C VAL A 829 -9.80 -30.23 -14.56
N GLY A 830 -10.27 -31.47 -14.54
CA GLY A 830 -10.39 -32.22 -13.29
C GLY A 830 -10.80 -33.66 -13.51
N LEU A 831 -10.71 -34.45 -12.44
CA LEU A 831 -11.13 -35.84 -12.40
C LEU A 831 -12.45 -35.98 -11.61
N THR A 832 -13.54 -36.23 -12.32
CA THR A 832 -14.84 -36.50 -11.69
C THR A 832 -14.91 -37.91 -11.10
N ASP A 833 -14.15 -38.86 -11.63
CA ASP A 833 -13.95 -40.19 -11.05
C ASP A 833 -12.63 -40.82 -11.52
N ALA A 834 -12.09 -41.75 -10.73
CA ALA A 834 -10.89 -42.50 -11.08
C ALA A 834 -10.96 -43.91 -10.46
N ALA A 835 -11.05 -44.92 -11.32
CA ALA A 835 -11.21 -46.31 -10.92
C ALA A 835 -10.14 -47.22 -11.54
N TYR A 836 -9.86 -48.35 -10.88
CA TYR A 836 -9.02 -49.41 -11.44
C TYR A 836 -9.71 -50.78 -11.37
N GLU A 837 -9.32 -51.65 -12.30
CA GLU A 837 -9.70 -53.06 -12.36
C GLU A 837 -8.44 -53.90 -12.59
N SER A 838 -8.26 -54.96 -11.79
CA SER A 838 -7.15 -55.90 -11.95
C SER A 838 -7.45 -56.86 -13.10
N LEU A 839 -6.57 -56.91 -14.09
CA LEU A 839 -6.71 -57.79 -15.25
C LEU A 839 -6.08 -59.18 -14.99
N PRO A 840 -6.55 -60.25 -15.65
CA PRO A 840 -6.04 -61.61 -15.45
C PRO A 840 -4.55 -61.81 -15.79
N ASP A 841 -3.96 -60.91 -16.59
CA ASP A 841 -2.56 -60.92 -16.99
C ASP A 841 -1.63 -60.19 -16.00
N GLY A 842 -2.16 -59.73 -14.86
CA GLY A 842 -1.43 -59.01 -13.83
C GLY A 842 -1.30 -57.51 -14.07
N LYS A 843 -1.92 -56.98 -15.13
CA LYS A 843 -1.99 -55.54 -15.41
C LYS A 843 -3.22 -54.90 -14.77
N PHE A 844 -3.27 -53.58 -14.78
CA PHE A 844 -4.40 -52.81 -14.24
C PHE A 844 -5.03 -51.97 -15.34
N LYS A 845 -6.34 -52.11 -15.53
CA LYS A 845 -7.15 -51.23 -16.35
C LYS A 845 -7.61 -50.05 -15.51
N ILE A 846 -7.18 -48.86 -15.87
CA ILE A 846 -7.53 -47.60 -15.20
C ILE A 846 -8.61 -46.92 -16.03
N THR A 847 -9.71 -46.51 -15.39
CA THR A 847 -10.80 -45.73 -16.01
C THR A 847 -10.87 -44.38 -15.34
N LEU A 848 -10.65 -43.31 -16.10
CA LEU A 848 -10.68 -41.93 -15.62
C LEU A 848 -11.88 -41.23 -16.24
N GLU A 849 -12.72 -40.63 -15.40
CA GLU A 849 -13.78 -39.70 -15.83
C GLU A 849 -13.23 -38.29 -15.69
N ILE A 850 -12.99 -37.65 -16.83
CA ILE A 850 -12.27 -36.37 -16.95
C ILE A 850 -13.27 -35.27 -17.32
N GLU A 851 -13.21 -34.15 -16.62
CA GLU A 851 -13.78 -32.88 -17.06
C GLU A 851 -12.67 -32.05 -17.70
N ALA A 852 -12.89 -31.57 -18.92
CA ALA A 852 -11.91 -30.81 -19.69
C ALA A 852 -12.60 -29.71 -20.50
N GLN A 853 -12.56 -28.49 -19.98
CA GLN A 853 -13.26 -27.34 -20.53
C GLN A 853 -12.30 -26.19 -20.79
N LYS A 854 -12.51 -25.54 -21.93
CA LYS A 854 -11.96 -24.21 -22.23
C LYS A 854 -13.06 -23.18 -21.99
N ARG A 855 -12.70 -22.04 -21.39
CA ARG A 855 -13.66 -21.01 -20.96
C ARG A 855 -13.21 -19.65 -21.46
N TYR A 856 -14.03 -19.05 -22.32
CA TYR A 856 -13.88 -17.66 -22.75
C TYR A 856 -14.60 -16.76 -21.77
N THR A 857 -13.90 -15.76 -21.26
CA THR A 857 -14.52 -14.73 -20.42
C THR A 857 -14.84 -13.52 -21.29
N ARG A 858 -16.10 -13.08 -21.26
CA ARG A 858 -16.59 -11.91 -21.98
C ARG A 858 -17.27 -10.94 -21.03
N GLU A 859 -17.30 -9.66 -21.41
CA GLU A 859 -17.95 -8.59 -20.63
C GLU A 859 -17.45 -8.60 -19.16
N LEU A 860 -18.34 -8.41 -18.20
CA LEU A 860 -18.04 -8.44 -16.76
C LEU A 860 -18.02 -9.89 -16.20
N GLY A 861 -17.30 -10.79 -16.85
CA GLY A 861 -17.05 -12.14 -16.31
C GLY A 861 -17.98 -13.25 -16.80
N ARG A 862 -18.77 -13.03 -17.85
CA ARG A 862 -19.62 -14.09 -18.44
C ARG A 862 -18.72 -15.14 -19.09
N GLN A 863 -18.93 -16.41 -18.73
CA GLN A 863 -18.14 -17.51 -19.26
C GLN A 863 -18.88 -18.26 -20.37
N GLU A 864 -18.26 -18.38 -21.53
CA GLU A 864 -18.66 -19.27 -22.62
C GLU A 864 -17.76 -20.51 -22.61
N ILE A 865 -18.38 -21.68 -22.48
CA ILE A 865 -17.68 -22.95 -22.30
C ILE A 865 -17.61 -23.69 -23.63
N THR A 866 -16.41 -24.14 -24.00
CA THR A 866 -16.16 -24.98 -25.18
C THR A 866 -15.36 -26.22 -24.80
N GLU A 867 -15.26 -27.15 -25.75
CA GLU A 867 -14.38 -28.31 -25.62
C GLU A 867 -12.90 -27.87 -25.56
N LEU A 868 -12.07 -28.71 -24.94
CA LEU A 868 -10.64 -28.50 -24.91
C LEU A 868 -10.05 -28.81 -26.30
N ASP A 869 -9.31 -27.85 -26.85
CA ASP A 869 -8.71 -27.91 -28.19
C ASP A 869 -7.18 -28.07 -28.14
N ILE A 870 -6.66 -28.46 -26.97
CA ILE A 870 -5.24 -28.74 -26.73
C ILE A 870 -5.07 -30.09 -26.02
N PRO A 871 -3.94 -30.78 -26.24
CA PRO A 871 -3.68 -32.06 -25.58
C PRO A 871 -3.54 -31.88 -24.05
N LEU A 872 -4.23 -32.70 -23.28
CA LEU A 872 -4.17 -32.69 -21.82
C LEU A 872 -3.13 -33.70 -21.33
N THR A 873 -2.18 -33.25 -20.51
CA THR A 873 -1.22 -34.15 -19.85
C THR A 873 -1.92 -34.90 -18.72
N ILE A 874 -1.85 -36.24 -18.76
CA ILE A 874 -2.38 -37.13 -17.74
C ILE A 874 -1.22 -37.92 -17.15
N ALA A 875 -1.16 -37.95 -15.81
CA ALA A 875 -0.18 -38.70 -15.06
C ALA A 875 -0.84 -39.66 -14.07
N LEU A 876 -0.22 -40.82 -13.87
CA LEU A 876 -0.56 -41.78 -12.83
C LEU A 876 0.65 -41.98 -11.94
N SER A 877 0.45 -41.96 -10.63
CA SER A 877 1.53 -42.12 -9.65
C SER A 877 1.24 -43.18 -8.59
N ASP A 878 2.29 -43.74 -8.02
CA ASP A 878 2.18 -44.59 -6.83
C ASP A 878 1.95 -43.75 -5.54
N GLU A 879 1.90 -44.43 -4.40
CA GLU A 879 1.73 -43.80 -3.08
C GLU A 879 2.94 -42.96 -2.66
N ALA A 880 4.13 -43.25 -3.20
CA ALA A 880 5.34 -42.47 -2.97
C ALA A 880 5.47 -41.27 -3.93
N GLY A 881 4.54 -41.09 -4.86
CA GLY A 881 4.54 -40.01 -5.85
C GLY A 881 5.39 -40.30 -7.08
N ASN A 882 5.91 -41.52 -7.24
CA ASN A 882 6.66 -41.88 -8.45
C ASN A 882 5.70 -41.99 -9.64
N THR A 883 6.10 -41.41 -10.77
CA THR A 883 5.32 -41.45 -12.00
C THR A 883 5.36 -42.85 -12.63
N ILE A 884 4.19 -43.50 -12.73
CA ILE A 884 3.99 -44.78 -13.43
C ILE A 884 3.65 -44.54 -14.91
N TYR A 885 2.86 -43.50 -15.17
CA TYR A 885 2.41 -43.12 -16.50
C TYR A 885 2.40 -41.60 -16.62
N ARG A 886 2.84 -41.05 -17.76
CA ARG A 886 2.69 -39.64 -18.09
C ARG A 886 2.65 -39.46 -19.60
N LYS A 887 1.52 -38.99 -20.14
CA LYS A 887 1.36 -38.74 -21.57
C LYS A 887 0.31 -37.68 -21.83
N LYS A 888 0.44 -36.97 -22.96
CA LYS A 888 -0.60 -36.09 -23.49
C LYS A 888 -1.67 -36.90 -24.21
N HIS A 889 -2.93 -36.53 -23.98
CA HIS A 889 -4.11 -37.13 -24.60
C HIS A 889 -5.00 -36.04 -25.17
N ASP A 890 -5.53 -36.27 -26.38
CA ASP A 890 -6.56 -35.42 -26.95
C ASP A 890 -7.90 -35.77 -26.31
N ILE A 891 -8.54 -34.78 -25.67
CA ILE A 891 -9.82 -34.93 -24.98
C ILE A 891 -10.87 -34.14 -25.76
N SER A 892 -11.57 -34.83 -26.66
CA SER A 892 -12.48 -34.19 -27.64
C SER A 892 -13.89 -33.92 -27.11
N GLN A 893 -14.11 -33.96 -25.80
CA GLN A 893 -15.42 -33.75 -25.17
C GLN A 893 -15.23 -33.03 -23.83
N GLN A 894 -16.20 -32.20 -23.43
CA GLN A 894 -16.16 -31.52 -22.13
C GLN A 894 -16.11 -32.49 -20.94
N LYS A 895 -16.68 -33.68 -21.12
CA LYS A 895 -16.58 -34.82 -20.21
C LYS A 895 -16.20 -36.04 -21.02
N ALA A 896 -15.14 -36.73 -20.62
CA ALA A 896 -14.63 -37.87 -21.36
C ALA A 896 -14.22 -39.00 -20.41
N THR A 897 -14.45 -40.24 -20.85
CA THR A 897 -13.91 -41.44 -20.20
C THR A 897 -12.61 -41.83 -20.91
N LEU A 898 -11.51 -41.91 -20.16
CA LEU A 898 -10.23 -42.41 -20.67
C LEU A 898 -9.88 -43.73 -20.01
N GLU A 899 -9.62 -44.75 -20.83
CA GLU A 899 -9.15 -46.05 -20.36
C GLU A 899 -7.64 -46.21 -20.64
N LEU A 900 -6.88 -46.56 -19.62
CA LEU A 900 -5.44 -46.79 -19.68
C LEU A 900 -5.12 -48.19 -19.15
N ILE A 901 -4.09 -48.83 -19.69
CA ILE A 901 -3.57 -50.11 -19.16
C ILE A 901 -2.14 -49.87 -18.68
N VAL A 902 -1.88 -50.22 -17.42
CA VAL A 902 -0.57 -50.06 -16.78
C VAL A 902 -0.11 -51.35 -16.11
N ASP A 903 1.21 -51.53 -16.03
CA ASP A 903 1.82 -52.75 -15.46
C ASP A 903 1.95 -52.70 -13.93
N GLN A 904 1.72 -51.53 -13.31
CA GLN A 904 1.79 -51.31 -11.87
C GLN A 904 0.54 -50.57 -11.38
N LEU A 905 0.02 -50.94 -10.20
CA LEU A 905 -1.17 -50.32 -9.62
C LEU A 905 -0.89 -48.86 -9.21
N PRO A 906 -1.51 -47.86 -9.84
CA PRO A 906 -1.39 -46.49 -9.42
C PRO A 906 -2.29 -46.19 -8.23
N THR A 907 -1.84 -45.29 -7.36
CA THR A 907 -2.62 -44.78 -6.22
C THR A 907 -3.36 -43.50 -6.58
N ASN A 908 -2.73 -42.61 -7.37
CA ASN A 908 -3.32 -41.33 -7.77
C ASN A 908 -3.30 -41.16 -9.30
N ALA A 909 -4.33 -40.49 -9.80
CA ALA A 909 -4.40 -39.96 -11.15
C ALA A 909 -4.38 -38.44 -11.08
N THR A 910 -3.75 -37.81 -12.07
CA THR A 910 -3.62 -36.36 -12.15
C THR A 910 -3.80 -35.89 -13.58
N VAL A 911 -4.62 -34.85 -13.76
CA VAL A 911 -4.71 -34.08 -15.00
C VAL A 911 -3.98 -32.75 -14.81
N ASP A 912 -3.25 -32.32 -15.85
CA ASP A 912 -2.37 -31.13 -15.79
C ASP A 912 -1.45 -31.15 -14.55
N PRO A 913 -0.56 -32.16 -14.41
CA PRO A 913 0.26 -32.34 -13.22
C PRO A 913 1.25 -31.20 -12.95
N ASP A 914 1.57 -30.39 -13.96
CA ASP A 914 2.46 -29.24 -13.82
C ASP A 914 1.71 -27.90 -13.63
N TYR A 915 0.37 -27.93 -13.60
CA TYR A 915 -0.52 -26.78 -13.42
C TYR A 915 -0.26 -25.66 -14.45
N VAL A 916 -0.10 -26.06 -15.72
CA VAL A 916 0.22 -25.14 -16.83
C VAL A 916 -1.04 -24.41 -17.32
N LEU A 917 -2.22 -25.00 -17.13
CA LEU A 917 -3.49 -24.42 -17.56
C LEU A 917 -4.01 -23.41 -16.52
N PRO A 918 -4.20 -22.12 -16.87
CA PRO A 918 -4.80 -21.14 -15.96
C PRO A 918 -6.21 -21.55 -15.49
N SER A 919 -6.34 -22.02 -14.25
CA SER A 919 -7.57 -22.62 -13.70
C SER A 919 -7.83 -22.20 -12.26
N ALA A 920 -9.05 -21.80 -11.94
CA ALA A 920 -9.46 -21.51 -10.56
C ALA A 920 -9.66 -22.80 -9.72
N PHE A 921 -9.72 -23.98 -10.36
CA PHE A 921 -10.16 -25.25 -9.78
C PHE A 921 -9.04 -26.30 -9.68
N VAL A 922 -7.83 -25.88 -9.28
CA VAL A 922 -6.65 -26.76 -9.20
C VAL A 922 -6.78 -27.95 -8.23
N GLN A 923 -7.82 -27.98 -7.39
CA GLN A 923 -8.05 -29.06 -6.42
C GLN A 923 -8.63 -30.31 -7.09
N ASP A 924 -9.36 -30.13 -8.20
CA ASP A 924 -10.02 -31.21 -8.92
C ASP A 924 -9.05 -31.98 -9.84
N ASN A 925 -7.82 -31.48 -10.00
CA ASN A 925 -6.80 -32.06 -10.87
C ASN A 925 -6.32 -33.44 -10.40
N VAL A 926 -6.38 -33.74 -9.10
CA VAL A 926 -5.81 -34.95 -8.51
C VAL A 926 -6.89 -35.81 -7.87
N LYS A 927 -6.90 -37.11 -8.15
CA LYS A 927 -7.84 -38.05 -7.54
C LYS A 927 -7.19 -39.38 -7.20
N ARG A 928 -7.52 -39.91 -6.01
CA ARG A 928 -7.10 -41.26 -5.61
C ARG A 928 -7.94 -42.30 -6.34
N LEU A 929 -7.30 -43.33 -6.89
CA LEU A 929 -7.99 -44.41 -7.57
C LEU A 929 -8.74 -45.29 -6.58
N GLN A 930 -9.93 -45.74 -7.01
CA GLN A 930 -10.76 -46.69 -6.26
C GLN A 930 -10.91 -47.99 -7.04
N GLU A 931 -11.00 -49.12 -6.34
CA GLU A 931 -11.29 -50.39 -6.99
C GLU A 931 -12.71 -50.35 -7.56
N LYS A 932 -12.86 -50.66 -8.85
CA LYS A 932 -14.16 -50.69 -9.51
C LYS A 932 -14.99 -51.81 -8.90
N LYS A 933 -16.01 -51.45 -8.10
CA LYS A 933 -16.94 -52.45 -7.55
C LYS A 933 -17.70 -53.12 -8.70
N PRO A 934 -17.81 -54.46 -8.71
CA PRO A 934 -18.62 -55.14 -9.72
C PRO A 934 -20.06 -54.61 -9.65
N GLU A 935 -20.61 -54.21 -10.81
CA GLU A 935 -22.03 -53.87 -10.92
C GLU A 935 -22.85 -55.09 -10.47
N SER A 936 -23.65 -54.90 -9.42
CA SER A 936 -24.50 -55.93 -8.81
C SER A 936 -25.73 -56.22 -9.64
#